data_AF-G2Q1D5-F1
#
_entry.id   AF-G2Q1D5-F1
#
_cell.length_a   1.000
_cell.length_b   1.000
_cell.length_c   1.000
_cell.angle_alpha   90.00
_cell.angle_beta   90.00
_cell.angle_gamma   90.00
#
_symmetry.space_group_name_H-M   'P 1'
#
loop_
_entity.id
_entity.type
_entity.pdbx_description
1 polymer ?
#
loop_
_entity_poly.entity_id
_entity_poly.type
_entity_poly.pdbx_seq_one_letter_code
_entity_poly.pdbx_strand_id
1 'polypeptide(L)'
;MSSHWQQQQPPPPDSVAADDLPQEAEASPNPYASSSRWRHVESSAYARHELGKEDTPLPHGHTHRRHVAREADSRGTGAGDLANFLNKSRLDPSETRAGNGTDRPTTPRFKPIVAGAPKEQQQQAGPPPDGREIVCGPLLNYRRMEGARWIGSVLVVTAGGGRTQPLVPTLELRKAAAAAGAGAGGGGDRTVEGTCLYSDVRNTFWRFDLVVEMEEAETKWEYELPGLRFASATKPRVNSFFVPAVNESMRIMFHSCNGFSVGTDEAAWSGPALWNDVLRKHRERPFHVMIGGGDQIYNDGIRVTGPLKRWSNIKNPVSRREHPFPESLRQECDDYYLKNYIRWYSTEPFAGANGQIPQLNIWDDHDIIDGFGSYVNEFMKCDVFRGIGGTAHKYYMLFQHHLPPPAFTYTSDAPPAAAAEEGQGMDPNQTMNAYVHPPLSEPNYICGPKAGPYVAEHSHNLFTQLGARIAFLGIDARTERTRHQVNYPETYDAIFTRLKQELSAAANSGRPFRHLVLLLGIPIAYPRLTWLENIFASPVMGPVKFLNRRFGLGGSFFNSFDGSVDLLDDLDDHYTARTHKKERNWLVERLQGICAEFSIRITILGGDVHLAALGRFYSDPRLNIPVEQDYRYIVNVISSAIVNKPPPAAVANLLARRNKIHHLNHDTSETLLKLFDKDPGDSQKTAAHNQVTMPSRNFAMITENSPNNSTTTTTTAHPNGGAVANGGGATTTHQHQHQHQHLRPPTASQQSAAAGTTTSTTTPSSAPPSNASSRPASQGSKDGKHDNSKDGRLPLHGGEENCGTKHKAADPARHGRDSDGSLDVCIWVEIDQHDPAGRTQGYGLTVPALAYNGPRPPSVDLLPPRSRGSSAAGGGGGGGGGSRA
;
A
#
# COMPACT_ATOMS: atom_id res chain seq x y z
N MET A 1 84.13 2.82 -23.65
CA MET A 1 83.77 4.24 -23.46
C MET A 1 82.33 4.24 -22.96
N SER A 2 82.03 3.90 -21.71
CA SER A 2 82.52 4.47 -20.43
C SER A 2 81.81 5.80 -20.12
N SER A 3 81.22 6.03 -18.93
CA SER A 3 81.41 5.34 -17.63
C SER A 3 80.17 5.30 -16.71
N HIS A 4 80.18 4.29 -15.83
CA HIS A 4 79.60 4.17 -14.46
C HIS A 4 79.16 5.46 -13.73
N TRP A 5 78.17 5.43 -12.83
CA TRP A 5 78.24 4.81 -11.48
C TRP A 5 77.08 3.87 -11.07
N GLN A 6 77.21 3.25 -9.89
CA GLN A 6 76.54 1.99 -9.51
C GLN A 6 76.20 1.93 -8.00
N GLN A 7 75.00 1.39 -7.67
CA GLN A 7 74.51 0.73 -6.43
C GLN A 7 74.92 1.21 -5.02
N GLN A 8 73.95 1.19 -4.09
CA GLN A 8 73.97 0.29 -2.92
C GLN A 8 72.59 0.18 -2.21
N GLN A 9 72.37 -0.93 -1.49
CA GLN A 9 71.25 -1.16 -0.55
C GLN A 9 71.80 -1.49 0.86
N PRO A 10 71.12 -1.11 1.95
CA PRO A 10 71.35 -1.65 3.30
C PRO A 10 70.38 -2.80 3.68
N PRO A 11 70.65 -3.57 4.76
CA PRO A 11 70.06 -4.89 5.03
C PRO A 11 68.83 -4.90 5.97
N PRO A 12 68.13 -6.04 6.10
CA PRO A 12 67.09 -6.26 7.11
C PRO A 12 67.65 -6.66 8.50
N PRO A 13 66.91 -6.40 9.59
CA PRO A 13 67.07 -7.06 10.88
C PRO A 13 65.87 -7.95 11.27
N ASP A 14 66.08 -8.88 12.20
CA ASP A 14 65.15 -9.96 12.56
C ASP A 14 64.03 -9.58 13.55
N SER A 15 63.08 -10.52 13.70
CA SER A 15 61.94 -10.49 14.63
C SER A 15 62.33 -10.62 16.11
N VAL A 16 61.54 -10.04 17.03
CA VAL A 16 61.10 -10.70 18.29
C VAL A 16 59.97 -9.90 18.98
N ALA A 17 59.13 -10.63 19.73
CA ALA A 17 58.12 -10.16 20.69
C ALA A 17 56.88 -9.40 20.17
N ALA A 18 55.78 -9.60 20.90
CA ALA A 18 54.56 -8.80 20.86
C ALA A 18 54.26 -8.34 22.28
N ASP A 19 53.80 -7.09 22.45
CA ASP A 19 52.80 -6.64 23.43
C ASP A 19 52.57 -5.12 23.26
N ASP A 20 51.60 -4.57 24.00
CA ASP A 20 51.26 -3.14 24.15
C ASP A 20 50.93 -2.31 22.89
N LEU A 21 49.64 -2.33 22.53
CA LEU A 21 48.97 -1.17 21.91
C LEU A 21 48.13 -0.44 22.96
N PRO A 22 48.07 0.91 22.96
CA PRO A 22 47.34 1.68 23.95
C PRO A 22 45.82 1.48 23.82
N GLN A 23 45.13 1.38 24.95
CA GLN A 23 43.67 1.31 25.00
C GLN A 23 43.05 2.65 24.57
N GLU A 24 42.31 2.68 23.47
CA GLU A 24 41.41 3.79 23.16
C GLU A 24 40.32 3.88 24.23
N ALA A 25 40.12 5.07 24.80
CA ALA A 25 39.09 5.28 25.82
C ALA A 25 37.68 5.16 25.21
N GLU A 26 36.79 4.37 25.84
CA GLU A 26 35.42 4.21 25.38
C GLU A 26 34.68 5.56 25.36
N ALA A 27 34.36 6.05 24.16
CA ALA A 27 33.59 7.27 23.99
C ALA A 27 32.15 7.06 24.49
N SER A 28 31.77 7.82 25.53
CA SER A 28 30.45 7.75 26.19
C SER A 28 29.28 7.69 25.19
N PRO A 29 28.35 6.72 25.31
CA PRO A 29 27.25 6.56 24.37
C PRO A 29 26.37 7.82 24.25
N ASN A 30 26.23 8.34 23.03
CA ASN A 30 25.39 9.51 22.75
C ASN A 30 23.90 9.19 23.07
N PRO A 31 23.26 9.90 24.03
CA PRO A 31 21.89 9.60 24.45
C PRO A 31 20.81 10.01 23.43
N TYR A 32 21.17 10.71 22.35
CA TYR A 32 20.25 11.19 21.31
C TYR A 32 20.12 10.25 20.08
N ALA A 33 20.80 9.09 20.09
CA ALA A 33 20.87 8.19 18.93
C ALA A 33 19.52 7.54 18.55
N SER A 34 19.20 7.56 17.24
CA SER A 34 18.14 6.74 16.63
C SER A 34 18.66 5.34 16.26
N SER A 35 17.77 4.35 16.17
CA SER A 35 18.04 3.04 15.59
C SER A 35 18.18 3.10 14.06
N SER A 36 17.44 3.97 13.37
CA SER A 36 17.72 4.30 11.97
C SER A 36 19.01 5.13 11.88
N ARG A 37 20.13 4.44 11.63
CA ARG A 37 21.50 4.99 11.49
C ARG A 37 21.65 6.04 10.37
N TRP A 38 20.60 6.21 9.57
CA TRP A 38 20.50 7.05 8.38
C TRP A 38 19.93 8.42 8.74
N ARG A 39 18.61 8.51 9.05
CA ARG A 39 17.94 9.79 9.36
C ARG A 39 18.55 10.56 10.54
N HIS A 40 19.18 9.90 11.52
CA HIS A 40 19.90 10.59 12.61
C HIS A 40 21.12 11.39 12.10
N VAL A 41 21.98 10.75 11.31
CA VAL A 41 23.31 11.25 10.93
C VAL A 41 23.21 12.31 9.82
N GLU A 42 22.10 12.35 9.09
CA GLU A 42 21.80 13.38 8.09
C GLU A 42 20.78 14.42 8.60
N SER A 43 20.45 14.39 9.90
CA SER A 43 19.61 15.41 10.52
C SER A 43 20.35 16.74 10.64
N SER A 44 19.64 17.86 10.43
CA SER A 44 20.22 19.19 10.67
C SER A 44 20.63 19.43 12.12
N ALA A 45 20.09 18.65 13.07
CA ALA A 45 20.51 18.66 14.47
C ALA A 45 21.89 18.01 14.65
N TYR A 46 22.15 16.87 14.02
CA TYR A 46 23.45 16.22 14.02
C TYR A 46 24.51 17.06 13.30
N ALA A 47 24.18 17.65 12.14
CA ALA A 47 25.09 18.58 11.44
C ALA A 47 25.52 19.76 12.33
N ARG A 48 24.58 20.37 13.08
CA ARG A 48 24.90 21.43 14.06
C ARG A 48 25.73 20.92 15.25
N HIS A 49 25.54 19.65 15.66
CA HIS A 49 26.29 19.03 16.75
C HIS A 49 27.73 18.72 16.38
N GLU A 50 28.01 18.25 15.15
CA GLU A 50 29.39 18.00 14.70
C GLU A 50 30.13 19.30 14.38
N LEU A 51 29.49 20.29 13.74
CA LEU A 51 30.08 21.63 13.56
C LEU A 51 30.48 22.27 14.90
N GLY A 52 29.69 22.05 15.96
CA GLY A 52 30.00 22.49 17.32
C GLY A 52 31.17 21.77 18.01
N LYS A 53 31.85 20.83 17.35
CA LYS A 53 33.09 20.17 17.85
C LYS A 53 34.36 20.69 17.19
N GLU A 54 34.27 21.24 15.98
CA GLU A 54 35.46 21.69 15.23
C GLU A 54 36.02 23.01 15.79
N ASP A 55 35.18 23.83 16.45
CA ASP A 55 35.58 25.03 17.20
C ASP A 55 36.28 24.68 18.55
N THR A 56 37.50 24.15 18.47
CA THR A 56 38.41 24.03 19.63
C THR A 56 39.51 25.10 19.56
N PRO A 57 39.44 26.19 20.35
CA PRO A 57 40.41 27.28 20.25
C PRO A 57 41.76 26.95 20.90
N LEU A 58 42.85 27.44 20.29
CA LEU A 58 44.21 27.35 20.83
C LEU A 58 44.38 28.18 22.12
N PRO A 59 45.18 27.73 23.10
CA PRO A 59 45.24 28.33 24.44
C PRO A 59 46.28 29.46 24.54
N HIS A 60 45.91 30.62 25.10
CA HIS A 60 46.78 31.54 25.88
C HIS A 60 45.93 32.70 26.50
N GLY A 61 46.29 33.18 27.71
CA GLY A 61 45.97 34.57 28.13
C GLY A 61 44.84 34.87 29.16
N HIS A 62 45.10 34.61 30.45
CA HIS A 62 44.70 35.43 31.63
C HIS A 62 43.25 35.98 31.87
N THR A 63 42.63 35.47 32.96
CA THR A 63 41.74 36.17 33.94
C THR A 63 40.29 36.56 33.50
N HIS A 64 39.27 36.74 34.37
CA HIS A 64 39.21 36.90 35.85
C HIS A 64 37.81 36.52 36.46
N ARG A 65 37.75 36.23 37.79
CA ARG A 65 36.56 36.10 38.71
C ARG A 65 35.78 34.75 38.69
N ARG A 66 35.76 33.90 39.74
CA ARG A 66 35.17 34.00 41.12
C ARG A 66 33.72 34.51 41.14
N HIS A 67 32.73 34.02 41.90
CA HIS A 67 32.47 32.83 42.77
C HIS A 67 30.90 32.73 42.89
N VAL A 68 30.17 31.90 43.65
CA VAL A 68 30.40 31.05 44.86
C VAL A 68 29.47 29.81 44.79
N ALA A 69 29.61 28.84 45.70
CA ALA A 69 28.76 27.64 45.81
C ALA A 69 27.69 27.72 46.94
N ARG A 70 26.88 26.65 47.08
CA ARG A 70 26.28 26.22 48.36
C ARG A 70 26.28 24.70 48.46
N GLU A 71 26.70 24.19 49.61
CA GLU A 71 26.62 22.79 50.01
C GLU A 71 25.30 22.50 50.76
N ALA A 72 25.00 21.21 50.95
CA ALA A 72 24.06 20.72 51.95
C ALA A 72 24.60 19.39 52.51
N ASP A 73 24.47 19.21 53.82
CA ASP A 73 25.40 18.37 54.58
C ASP A 73 25.05 16.88 54.69
N SER A 74 26.05 16.12 55.13
CA SER A 74 26.00 14.66 55.27
C SER A 74 25.12 14.14 56.42
N ARG A 75 24.50 12.98 56.20
CA ARG A 75 24.18 11.99 57.26
C ARG A 75 24.37 10.59 56.68
N GLY A 76 25.02 9.70 57.43
CA GLY A 76 25.21 8.31 57.04
C GLY A 76 25.25 7.36 58.23
N THR A 77 24.71 6.15 58.03
CA THR A 77 24.87 4.95 58.87
C THR A 77 24.51 3.71 58.02
N GLY A 78 24.99 2.53 58.41
CA GLY A 78 24.26 1.27 58.12
C GLY A 78 24.63 0.43 56.90
N ALA A 79 25.76 0.66 56.23
CA ALA A 79 26.27 -0.29 55.23
C ALA A 79 26.89 -1.53 55.93
N GLY A 80 26.07 -2.52 56.34
CA GLY A 80 26.61 -3.59 57.19
C GLY A 80 25.77 -4.83 57.55
N ASP A 81 24.62 -5.14 56.94
CA ASP A 81 23.97 -6.45 57.25
C ASP A 81 23.08 -7.07 56.15
N LEU A 82 23.49 -6.98 54.88
CA LEU A 82 22.86 -7.74 53.77
C LEU A 82 23.78 -8.81 53.15
N ALA A 83 25.06 -8.84 53.53
CA ALA A 83 26.03 -9.84 53.06
C ALA A 83 25.94 -11.18 53.83
N ASN A 84 25.40 -11.18 55.05
CA ASN A 84 25.33 -12.36 55.92
C ASN A 84 24.16 -13.32 55.60
N PHE A 85 23.14 -12.86 54.87
CA PHE A 85 21.92 -13.65 54.63
C PHE A 85 22.04 -14.65 53.47
N LEU A 86 22.84 -14.32 52.44
CA LEU A 86 22.90 -15.09 51.18
C LEU A 86 23.93 -16.24 51.17
N ASN A 87 24.57 -16.54 52.31
CA ASN A 87 25.70 -17.49 52.38
C ASN A 87 25.45 -18.72 53.29
N LYS A 88 24.18 -19.09 53.56
CA LYS A 88 23.83 -20.28 54.37
C LYS A 88 22.76 -21.19 53.76
N SER A 89 23.14 -21.89 52.70
CA SER A 89 22.53 -23.19 52.32
C SER A 89 23.36 -23.95 51.27
N ARG A 90 24.59 -24.36 51.64
CA ARG A 90 25.28 -25.49 51.01
C ARG A 90 25.24 -26.69 51.94
N LEU A 91 24.78 -27.82 51.43
CA LEU A 91 25.01 -29.17 51.98
C LEU A 91 25.16 -30.13 50.80
N ASP A 92 26.40 -30.55 50.53
CA ASP A 92 26.68 -31.77 49.76
C ASP A 92 26.45 -32.99 50.65
N PRO A 93 26.18 -34.16 50.06
CA PRO A 93 26.91 -35.36 50.48
C PRO A 93 27.46 -36.19 49.30
N SER A 94 28.60 -36.84 49.55
CA SER A 94 29.36 -37.66 48.61
C SER A 94 29.02 -39.16 48.69
N GLU A 95 29.11 -39.86 47.55
CA GLU A 95 29.30 -41.33 47.37
C GLU A 95 28.40 -42.30 48.19
N THR A 96 27.63 -43.21 47.58
CA THR A 96 28.16 -44.41 46.89
C THR A 96 27.08 -45.26 46.18
N ARG A 97 27.52 -46.02 45.15
CA ARG A 97 27.02 -47.33 44.64
C ARG A 97 25.54 -47.59 44.24
N ALA A 98 25.40 -47.89 42.94
CA ALA A 98 24.69 -49.02 42.33
C ALA A 98 23.15 -49.05 42.22
N GLY A 99 22.66 -49.21 40.97
CA GLY A 99 21.28 -49.56 40.61
C GLY A 99 21.05 -49.49 39.09
N ASN A 100 20.46 -50.53 38.49
CA ASN A 100 20.03 -50.51 37.08
C ASN A 100 18.61 -49.91 36.97
N GLY A 101 18.34 -49.12 35.94
CA GLY A 101 16.99 -48.59 35.69
C GLY A 101 16.89 -47.72 34.43
N THR A 102 16.02 -48.15 33.52
CA THR A 102 15.63 -47.64 32.20
C THR A 102 15.27 -46.14 32.07
N ASP A 103 15.18 -45.74 30.78
CA ASP A 103 14.48 -44.58 30.21
C ASP A 103 15.12 -43.17 30.27
N ARG A 104 15.24 -42.59 29.06
CA ARG A 104 15.61 -41.20 28.78
C ARG A 104 14.58 -40.57 27.83
N PRO A 105 13.93 -39.46 28.19
CA PRO A 105 13.32 -38.57 27.21
C PRO A 105 14.39 -37.92 26.32
N THR A 106 14.18 -37.89 25.01
CA THR A 106 15.13 -37.35 24.03
C THR A 106 14.95 -35.85 23.84
N THR A 107 15.97 -35.05 24.16
CA THR A 107 16.04 -33.66 23.69
C THR A 107 16.57 -33.63 22.25
N PRO A 108 15.83 -33.08 21.27
CA PRO A 108 16.32 -32.95 19.91
C PRO A 108 17.42 -31.90 19.85
N ARG A 109 18.65 -32.33 19.51
CA ARG A 109 19.77 -31.40 19.28
C ARG A 109 19.54 -30.62 17.98
N PHE A 110 18.98 -29.42 18.10
CA PHE A 110 18.84 -28.50 16.98
C PHE A 110 20.23 -28.10 16.45
N LYS A 111 20.61 -28.63 15.28
CA LYS A 111 21.72 -28.07 14.50
C LYS A 111 21.16 -26.92 13.67
N PRO A 112 21.68 -25.68 13.78
CA PRO A 112 21.26 -24.62 12.86
C PRO A 112 21.64 -25.02 11.43
N ILE A 113 20.68 -24.98 10.52
CA ILE A 113 20.95 -25.05 9.08
C ILE A 113 21.52 -23.69 8.68
N VAL A 114 22.83 -23.54 8.87
CA VAL A 114 23.57 -22.46 8.22
C VAL A 114 23.48 -22.71 6.72
N ALA A 115 22.75 -21.83 6.02
CA ALA A 115 22.87 -21.73 4.57
C ALA A 115 24.32 -21.34 4.26
N GLY A 116 25.14 -22.34 3.94
CA GLY A 116 26.54 -22.11 3.62
C GLY A 116 26.64 -21.18 2.42
N ALA A 117 27.63 -20.28 2.44
CA ALA A 117 28.00 -19.54 1.24
C ALA A 117 28.19 -20.54 0.08
N PRO A 118 27.70 -20.24 -1.14
CA PRO A 118 27.84 -21.15 -2.25
C PRO A 118 29.33 -21.42 -2.46
N LYS A 119 29.72 -22.69 -2.29
CA LYS A 119 30.99 -23.14 -2.86
C LYS A 119 30.89 -22.91 -4.36
N GLU A 120 31.93 -22.34 -4.95
CA GLU A 120 32.09 -22.29 -6.40
C GLU A 120 32.30 -23.72 -6.93
N GLN A 121 31.20 -24.47 -7.02
CA GLN A 121 31.11 -25.54 -7.99
C GLN A 121 31.23 -24.87 -9.34
N GLN A 122 32.29 -25.19 -10.08
CA GLN A 122 32.34 -24.97 -11.51
C GLN A 122 31.22 -25.82 -12.12
N GLN A 123 30.02 -25.25 -12.20
CA GLN A 123 28.93 -25.78 -13.01
C GLN A 123 29.48 -25.84 -14.43
N GLN A 124 29.70 -27.06 -14.93
CA GLN A 124 29.89 -27.27 -16.36
C GLN A 124 28.69 -26.64 -17.03
N ALA A 125 28.94 -25.61 -17.84
CA ALA A 125 27.88 -24.90 -18.52
C ALA A 125 27.07 -25.90 -19.35
N GLY A 126 25.80 -26.07 -18.99
CA GLY A 126 24.87 -26.85 -19.79
C GLY A 126 24.73 -26.25 -21.19
N PRO A 127 24.05 -26.94 -22.12
CA PRO A 127 23.61 -26.30 -23.35
C PRO A 127 22.86 -25.00 -23.01
N PRO A 128 23.06 -23.89 -23.75
CA PRO A 128 22.33 -22.65 -23.52
C PRO A 128 20.81 -22.88 -23.47
N PRO A 129 20.06 -22.13 -22.65
CA PRO A 129 18.61 -22.30 -22.56
C PRO A 129 17.92 -22.23 -23.92
N ASP A 130 16.96 -23.12 -24.17
CA ASP A 130 16.29 -23.26 -25.47
C ASP A 130 15.25 -22.17 -25.77
N GLY A 131 15.15 -21.14 -24.91
CA GLY A 131 14.16 -20.06 -24.98
C GLY A 131 12.74 -20.47 -24.62
N ARG A 132 12.48 -21.73 -24.22
CA ARG A 132 11.11 -22.26 -24.03
C ARG A 132 10.69 -22.46 -22.58
N GLU A 133 11.62 -22.41 -21.64
CA GLU A 133 11.30 -22.48 -20.21
C GLU A 133 10.84 -21.12 -19.69
N ILE A 134 9.61 -21.04 -19.18
CA ILE A 134 9.05 -19.90 -18.47
C ILE A 134 9.52 -19.97 -17.02
N VAL A 135 10.35 -19.00 -16.61
CA VAL A 135 10.86 -18.86 -15.24
C VAL A 135 9.98 -17.97 -14.36
N CYS A 136 9.14 -17.12 -14.96
CA CYS A 136 8.14 -16.33 -14.24
C CYS A 136 6.93 -16.02 -15.13
N GLY A 137 5.73 -16.02 -14.54
CA GLY A 137 4.45 -15.76 -15.21
C GLY A 137 3.57 -17.01 -15.38
N PRO A 138 2.45 -16.92 -16.13
CA PRO A 138 1.96 -15.70 -16.77
C PRO A 138 1.53 -14.64 -15.76
N LEU A 139 1.78 -13.38 -16.08
CA LEU A 139 1.24 -12.23 -15.36
C LEU A 139 0.22 -11.55 -16.28
N LEU A 140 -1.00 -11.37 -15.82
CA LEU A 140 -2.09 -10.77 -16.57
C LEU A 140 -2.31 -9.32 -16.09
N ASN A 141 -2.38 -8.38 -17.04
CA ASN A 141 -2.51 -6.95 -16.78
C ASN A 141 -3.70 -6.40 -17.58
N TYR A 142 -4.54 -5.59 -16.95
CA TYR A 142 -5.61 -4.85 -17.62
C TYR A 142 -5.12 -3.46 -18.02
N ARG A 143 -5.43 -3.02 -19.23
CA ARG A 143 -4.95 -1.74 -19.78
C ARG A 143 -6.10 -0.75 -19.91
N ARG A 144 -7.09 -1.07 -20.74
CA ARG A 144 -8.22 -0.17 -21.05
C ARG A 144 -9.41 -0.82 -21.71
N MET A 145 -10.49 -0.07 -21.78
CA MET A 145 -11.61 -0.32 -22.69
C MET A 145 -11.56 0.67 -23.86
N GLU A 146 -11.98 0.20 -25.03
CA GLU A 146 -12.20 1.02 -26.23
C GLU A 146 -13.60 0.71 -26.78
N GLY A 147 -14.60 1.45 -26.31
CA GLY A 147 -16.01 1.13 -26.58
C GLY A 147 -16.41 -0.18 -25.91
N ALA A 148 -16.80 -1.17 -26.71
CA ALA A 148 -17.12 -2.53 -26.25
C ALA A 148 -15.91 -3.48 -26.23
N ARG A 149 -14.69 -3.00 -26.50
CA ARG A 149 -13.47 -3.82 -26.50
C ARG A 149 -12.77 -3.73 -25.15
N TRP A 150 -12.48 -4.87 -24.53
CA TRP A 150 -11.57 -4.98 -23.39
C TRP A 150 -10.15 -5.24 -23.91
N ILE A 151 -9.18 -4.48 -23.40
CA ILE A 151 -7.77 -4.54 -23.81
C ILE A 151 -6.90 -4.81 -22.58
N GLY A 152 -6.15 -5.91 -22.65
CA GLY A 152 -5.23 -6.37 -21.61
C GLY A 152 -3.95 -6.92 -22.23
N SER A 153 -3.09 -7.49 -21.40
CA SER A 153 -1.87 -8.17 -21.87
C SER A 153 -1.40 -9.25 -20.92
N VAL A 154 -0.74 -10.29 -21.45
CA VAL A 154 -0.03 -11.32 -20.66
C VAL A 154 1.47 -11.13 -20.82
N LEU A 155 2.21 -11.14 -19.71
CA LEU A 155 3.67 -11.20 -19.69
C LEU A 155 4.16 -12.60 -19.28
N VAL A 156 5.18 -13.10 -19.95
CA VAL A 156 6.01 -14.22 -19.47
C VAL A 156 7.49 -13.87 -19.54
N VAL A 157 8.26 -14.39 -18.59
CA VAL A 157 9.73 -14.31 -18.59
C VAL A 157 10.27 -15.70 -18.89
N THR A 158 11.07 -15.81 -19.96
CA THR A 158 11.69 -17.05 -20.42
C THR A 158 13.19 -17.09 -20.09
N ALA A 159 13.75 -18.29 -19.93
CA ALA A 159 15.19 -18.50 -19.72
C ALA A 159 15.98 -18.31 -21.02
N GLY A 160 17.11 -17.59 -20.94
CA GLY A 160 17.95 -17.23 -22.07
C GLY A 160 17.42 -16.07 -22.91
N GLY A 161 18.22 -15.65 -23.89
CA GLY A 161 17.94 -14.47 -24.71
C GLY A 161 19.22 -13.82 -25.25
N GLY A 162 19.12 -12.53 -25.53
CA GLY A 162 20.19 -11.68 -26.05
C GLY A 162 19.66 -10.67 -27.07
N ARG A 163 20.55 -10.12 -27.89
CA ARG A 163 20.20 -9.20 -28.99
C ARG A 163 19.20 -9.80 -30.01
N THR A 164 19.21 -11.13 -30.17
CA THR A 164 18.39 -11.87 -31.13
C THR A 164 17.70 -13.03 -30.40
N GLN A 165 16.38 -13.10 -30.48
CA GLN A 165 15.61 -14.11 -29.77
C GLN A 165 15.54 -15.40 -30.63
N PRO A 166 15.75 -16.59 -30.05
CA PRO A 166 15.87 -17.85 -30.80
C PRO A 166 14.52 -18.37 -31.35
N LEU A 167 13.41 -17.85 -30.83
CA LEU A 167 12.04 -18.11 -31.24
C LEU A 167 11.18 -16.91 -30.86
N VAL A 168 10.07 -16.70 -31.58
CA VAL A 168 8.95 -15.88 -31.11
C VAL A 168 7.88 -16.83 -30.59
N PRO A 169 7.45 -16.73 -29.31
CA PRO A 169 6.39 -17.58 -28.77
C PRO A 169 5.02 -17.09 -29.23
N THR A 170 4.02 -17.95 -29.06
CA THR A 170 2.61 -17.60 -29.28
C THR A 170 1.78 -17.91 -28.03
N LEU A 171 0.66 -17.20 -27.91
CA LEU A 171 -0.41 -17.46 -26.95
C LEU A 171 -1.67 -17.81 -27.74
N GLU A 172 -2.33 -18.90 -27.37
CA GLU A 172 -3.66 -19.26 -27.88
C GLU A 172 -4.71 -18.71 -26.92
N LEU A 173 -5.60 -17.84 -27.42
CA LEU A 173 -6.70 -17.23 -26.67
C LEU A 173 -8.04 -17.68 -27.24
N ARG A 174 -8.92 -18.18 -26.38
CA ARG A 174 -10.28 -18.58 -26.78
C ARG A 174 -11.31 -18.30 -25.69
N LYS A 175 -12.56 -18.09 -26.10
CA LYS A 175 -13.68 -17.98 -25.16
C LYS A 175 -13.99 -19.37 -24.58
N ALA A 176 -14.23 -19.45 -23.28
CA ALA A 176 -14.67 -20.71 -22.68
C ALA A 176 -16.10 -21.04 -23.15
N ALA A 177 -16.34 -22.28 -23.57
CA ALA A 177 -17.67 -22.70 -23.99
C ALA A 177 -18.65 -22.67 -22.80
N ALA A 178 -19.85 -22.14 -23.02
CA ALA A 178 -20.92 -22.20 -22.03
C ALA A 178 -21.30 -23.66 -21.74
N ALA A 179 -21.46 -24.01 -20.47
CA ALA A 179 -21.72 -25.38 -20.05
C ALA A 179 -23.12 -25.86 -20.47
N ALA A 180 -23.18 -26.51 -21.63
CA ALA A 180 -24.32 -27.15 -22.27
C ALA A 180 -25.49 -26.24 -22.70
N GLY A 181 -25.89 -26.33 -23.98
CA GLY A 181 -27.25 -26.02 -24.43
C GLY A 181 -27.42 -24.99 -25.56
N ALA A 182 -26.40 -24.20 -25.89
CA ALA A 182 -26.43 -23.23 -27.00
C ALA A 182 -25.43 -23.61 -28.10
N GLY A 183 -25.78 -23.32 -29.36
CA GLY A 183 -24.98 -23.71 -30.53
C GLY A 183 -23.60 -23.03 -30.60
N ALA A 184 -22.62 -23.71 -31.17
CA ALA A 184 -21.27 -23.18 -31.36
C ALA A 184 -21.27 -22.01 -32.36
N GLY A 185 -21.18 -20.79 -31.85
CA GLY A 185 -21.28 -19.55 -32.64
C GLY A 185 -20.05 -18.65 -32.49
N GLY A 186 -19.27 -18.51 -33.56
CA GLY A 186 -18.47 -17.32 -33.89
C GLY A 186 -17.20 -17.01 -33.10
N GLY A 187 -17.02 -17.53 -31.88
CA GLY A 187 -15.83 -17.29 -31.06
C GLY A 187 -14.62 -18.12 -31.47
N GLY A 188 -14.04 -17.86 -32.65
CA GLY A 188 -12.87 -18.58 -33.16
C GLY A 188 -11.61 -18.36 -32.32
N ASP A 189 -10.80 -19.41 -32.16
CA ASP A 189 -9.53 -19.38 -31.44
C ASP A 189 -8.56 -18.36 -32.08
N ARG A 190 -7.89 -17.57 -31.25
CA ARG A 190 -6.97 -16.49 -31.69
C ARG A 190 -5.55 -16.81 -31.25
N THR A 191 -4.65 -17.00 -32.21
CA THR A 191 -3.21 -17.01 -31.94
C THR A 191 -2.69 -15.58 -31.86
N VAL A 192 -1.97 -15.26 -30.79
CA VAL A 192 -1.33 -13.96 -30.54
C VAL A 192 0.18 -14.18 -30.51
N GLU A 193 0.94 -13.47 -31.34
CA GLU A 193 2.41 -13.51 -31.33
C GLU A 193 2.98 -12.70 -30.15
N GLY A 194 4.12 -13.12 -29.60
CA GLY A 194 4.78 -12.44 -28.50
C GLY A 194 5.63 -11.26 -28.96
N THR A 195 5.32 -10.06 -28.45
CA THR A 195 6.20 -8.89 -28.54
C THR A 195 7.31 -9.01 -27.50
N CYS A 196 8.58 -9.08 -27.92
CA CYS A 196 9.71 -8.99 -27.01
C CYS A 196 9.80 -7.56 -26.47
N LEU A 197 9.76 -7.37 -25.15
CA LEU A 197 9.97 -6.05 -24.51
C LEU A 197 11.44 -5.81 -24.17
N TYR A 198 12.11 -6.85 -23.68
CA TYR A 198 13.50 -6.84 -23.23
C TYR A 198 14.07 -8.26 -23.34
N SER A 199 15.34 -8.39 -23.73
CA SER A 199 16.04 -9.68 -23.79
C SER A 199 17.51 -9.49 -23.50
N ASP A 200 18.07 -10.30 -22.62
CA ASP A 200 19.51 -10.45 -22.42
C ASP A 200 19.89 -11.93 -22.26
N VAL A 201 21.19 -12.22 -22.10
CA VAL A 201 21.71 -13.59 -22.01
C VAL A 201 21.10 -14.44 -20.88
N ARG A 202 20.52 -13.80 -19.86
CA ARG A 202 19.83 -14.46 -18.73
C ARG A 202 18.36 -14.76 -19.07
N ASN A 203 17.63 -13.78 -19.61
CA ASN A 203 16.17 -13.84 -19.74
C ASN A 203 15.60 -13.03 -20.91
N THR A 204 14.42 -13.47 -21.41
CA THR A 204 13.62 -12.75 -22.40
C THR A 204 12.18 -12.53 -21.90
N PHE A 205 11.73 -11.28 -21.97
CA PHE A 205 10.42 -10.79 -21.55
C PHE A 205 9.49 -10.68 -22.77
N TRP A 206 8.43 -11.49 -22.78
CA TRP A 206 7.44 -11.52 -23.86
C TRP A 206 6.09 -11.01 -23.38
N ARG A 207 5.52 -10.07 -24.12
CA ARG A 207 4.16 -9.54 -23.96
C ARG A 207 3.26 -10.07 -25.08
N PHE A 208 2.10 -10.57 -24.73
CA PHE A 208 1.01 -10.90 -25.66
C PHE A 208 -0.14 -9.92 -25.43
N ASP A 209 -0.55 -9.20 -26.47
CA ASP A 209 -1.64 -8.23 -26.39
C ASP A 209 -3.00 -8.91 -26.58
N LEU A 210 -3.89 -8.74 -25.59
CA LEU A 210 -5.21 -9.35 -25.58
C LEU A 210 -6.26 -8.29 -25.92
N VAL A 211 -6.98 -8.51 -27.02
CA VAL A 211 -8.18 -7.72 -27.38
C VAL A 211 -9.36 -8.68 -27.50
N VAL A 212 -10.38 -8.45 -26.67
CA VAL A 212 -11.61 -9.26 -26.62
C VAL A 212 -12.84 -8.35 -26.65
N GLU A 213 -13.87 -8.79 -27.36
CA GLU A 213 -15.15 -8.10 -27.40
C GLU A 213 -15.96 -8.42 -26.13
N MET A 214 -16.57 -7.40 -25.53
CA MET A 214 -17.47 -7.54 -24.39
C MET A 214 -18.90 -7.83 -24.89
N GLU A 215 -19.64 -8.64 -24.14
CA GLU A 215 -20.99 -9.09 -24.51
C GLU A 215 -22.04 -8.62 -23.49
N GLU A 216 -23.33 -8.88 -23.74
CA GLU A 216 -24.42 -8.61 -22.79
C GLU A 216 -24.37 -9.51 -21.53
N ALA A 217 -23.43 -10.47 -21.47
CA ALA A 217 -23.16 -11.32 -20.32
C ALA A 217 -21.67 -11.32 -19.99
N GLU A 218 -21.35 -11.63 -18.73
CA GLU A 218 -19.97 -11.86 -18.28
C GLU A 218 -19.36 -13.06 -19.01
N THR A 219 -18.15 -12.91 -19.55
CA THR A 219 -17.48 -13.94 -20.36
C THR A 219 -16.21 -14.43 -19.69
N LYS A 220 -16.04 -15.76 -19.65
CA LYS A 220 -14.79 -16.40 -19.27
C LYS A 220 -13.94 -16.61 -20.52
N TRP A 221 -12.67 -16.23 -20.45
CA TRP A 221 -11.66 -16.46 -21.49
C TRP A 221 -10.58 -17.39 -20.96
N GLU A 222 -10.11 -18.29 -21.82
CA GLU A 222 -9.08 -19.29 -21.52
C GLU A 222 -7.89 -19.06 -22.46
N TYR A 223 -6.67 -19.21 -21.93
CA TYR A 223 -5.46 -19.08 -22.72
C TYR A 223 -4.39 -20.11 -22.34
N GLU A 224 -3.61 -20.55 -23.33
CA GLU A 224 -2.39 -21.33 -23.12
C GLU A 224 -1.24 -20.84 -24.00
N LEU A 225 -0.04 -21.34 -23.71
CA LEU A 225 1.23 -20.88 -24.28
C LEU A 225 1.92 -22.05 -25.01
N PRO A 226 1.44 -22.42 -26.21
CA PRO A 226 1.94 -23.60 -26.93
C PRO A 226 3.45 -23.50 -27.20
N GLY A 227 4.15 -24.63 -27.04
CA GLY A 227 5.59 -24.74 -27.24
C GLY A 227 6.47 -24.22 -26.10
N LEU A 228 5.91 -23.47 -25.14
CA LEU A 228 6.57 -23.10 -23.88
C LEU A 228 6.31 -24.13 -22.77
N ARG A 229 7.12 -24.08 -21.71
CA ARG A 229 7.07 -24.99 -20.55
C ARG A 229 7.25 -24.21 -19.26
N PHE A 230 6.44 -24.44 -18.22
CA PHE A 230 6.66 -23.80 -16.91
C PHE A 230 7.78 -24.50 -16.13
N ALA A 231 8.68 -23.71 -15.54
CA ALA A 231 9.67 -24.23 -14.59
C ALA A 231 9.03 -24.77 -13.29
N SER A 232 7.88 -24.22 -12.88
CA SER A 232 7.08 -24.77 -11.77
C SER A 232 6.01 -25.75 -12.25
N ALA A 233 6.02 -26.95 -11.69
CA ALA A 233 4.97 -27.96 -11.87
C ALA A 233 3.62 -27.58 -11.23
N THR A 234 3.53 -26.49 -10.46
CA THR A 234 2.25 -26.00 -9.88
C THR A 234 1.41 -25.19 -10.88
N LYS A 235 2.00 -24.74 -11.99
CA LYS A 235 1.29 -23.89 -12.97
C LYS A 235 0.30 -24.68 -13.81
N PRO A 236 -0.96 -24.21 -13.96
CA PRO A 236 -1.89 -24.82 -14.89
C PRO A 236 -1.45 -24.52 -16.33
N ARG A 237 -1.56 -25.51 -17.23
CA ARG A 237 -1.29 -25.33 -18.67
C ARG A 237 -2.24 -24.29 -19.29
N VAL A 238 -3.53 -24.41 -18.98
CA VAL A 238 -4.57 -23.47 -19.40
C VAL A 238 -4.86 -22.53 -18.23
N ASN A 239 -4.69 -21.24 -18.45
CA ASN A 239 -5.05 -20.17 -17.52
C ASN A 239 -6.37 -19.54 -17.96
N SER A 240 -7.05 -18.79 -17.09
CA SER A 240 -8.33 -18.18 -17.44
C SER A 240 -8.67 -16.93 -16.64
N PHE A 241 -9.33 -15.98 -17.30
CA PHE A 241 -9.78 -14.73 -16.72
C PHE A 241 -11.23 -14.40 -17.12
N PHE A 242 -11.79 -13.37 -16.52
CA PHE A 242 -13.19 -12.97 -16.69
C PHE A 242 -13.32 -11.51 -17.12
N VAL A 243 -14.20 -11.26 -18.08
CA VAL A 243 -14.50 -9.95 -18.64
C VAL A 243 -15.97 -9.63 -18.34
N PRO A 244 -16.30 -8.46 -17.75
CA PRO A 244 -17.66 -8.14 -17.37
C PRO A 244 -18.54 -7.94 -18.60
N ALA A 245 -19.86 -7.96 -18.41
CA ALA A 245 -20.79 -7.57 -19.46
C ALA A 245 -20.56 -6.10 -19.87
N VAL A 246 -20.86 -5.75 -21.12
CA VAL A 246 -20.69 -4.41 -21.71
C VAL A 246 -21.50 -3.31 -20.97
N ASN A 247 -22.55 -3.72 -20.26
CA ASN A 247 -23.43 -2.88 -19.46
C ASN A 247 -23.11 -2.94 -17.93
N GLU A 248 -22.06 -3.66 -17.52
CA GLU A 248 -21.67 -3.87 -16.12
C GLU A 248 -20.33 -3.22 -15.73
N SER A 249 -20.20 -2.87 -14.45
CA SER A 249 -18.94 -2.37 -13.88
C SER A 249 -18.09 -3.51 -13.34
N MET A 250 -16.76 -3.33 -13.32
CA MET A 250 -15.85 -4.35 -12.81
C MET A 250 -15.99 -4.53 -11.30
N ARG A 251 -16.19 -5.80 -10.89
CA ARG A 251 -15.85 -6.28 -9.55
C ARG A 251 -14.34 -6.23 -9.34
N ILE A 252 -13.91 -5.52 -8.31
CA ILE A 252 -12.53 -5.14 -8.00
C ILE A 252 -12.05 -5.87 -6.73
N MET A 253 -10.82 -6.36 -6.77
CA MET A 253 -10.02 -6.67 -5.58
C MET A 253 -8.96 -5.56 -5.39
N PHE A 254 -8.61 -5.19 -4.15
CA PHE A 254 -7.56 -4.21 -3.86
C PHE A 254 -6.62 -4.73 -2.75
N HIS A 255 -5.32 -4.52 -2.91
CA HIS A 255 -4.29 -4.89 -1.93
C HIS A 255 -3.07 -3.95 -1.96
N SER A 256 -2.24 -4.04 -0.91
CA SER A 256 -0.92 -3.40 -0.82
C SER A 256 0.04 -4.27 -0.01
N CYS A 257 1.33 -3.92 0.00
CA CYS A 257 2.33 -4.49 0.91
C CYS A 257 2.38 -6.03 0.82
N ASN A 258 2.57 -6.48 -0.42
CA ASN A 258 2.66 -7.86 -0.85
C ASN A 258 4.12 -8.32 -0.78
N GLY A 259 4.66 -8.43 0.43
CA GLY A 259 5.97 -9.02 0.71
C GLY A 259 6.26 -9.01 2.21
N PHE A 260 7.53 -9.18 2.59
CA PHE A 260 7.96 -9.19 3.99
C PHE A 260 9.13 -8.24 4.21
N SER A 261 9.04 -7.39 5.24
CA SER A 261 10.16 -6.54 5.68
C SER A 261 11.34 -7.41 6.12
N VAL A 262 12.58 -6.96 5.84
CA VAL A 262 13.81 -7.71 6.14
C VAL A 262 13.87 -8.15 7.60
N GLY A 263 14.20 -9.42 7.83
CA GLY A 263 14.30 -10.01 9.18
C GLY A 263 12.99 -10.58 9.73
N THR A 264 11.87 -10.45 9.01
CA THR A 264 10.61 -11.09 9.38
C THR A 264 10.69 -12.61 9.19
N ASP A 265 10.22 -13.38 10.18
CA ASP A 265 10.05 -14.83 10.07
C ASP A 265 8.80 -15.13 9.22
N GLU A 266 9.01 -15.37 7.92
CA GLU A 266 7.93 -15.67 6.96
C GLU A 266 7.08 -16.89 7.39
N ALA A 267 7.64 -17.85 8.13
CA ALA A 267 6.94 -19.06 8.57
C ALA A 267 5.96 -18.78 9.71
N ALA A 268 6.27 -17.82 10.59
CA ALA A 268 5.36 -17.36 11.66
C ALA A 268 4.06 -16.70 11.12
N TRP A 269 4.07 -16.31 9.84
CA TRP A 269 2.94 -15.72 9.12
C TRP A 269 2.35 -16.65 8.03
N SER A 270 2.73 -17.94 8.01
CA SER A 270 2.31 -18.90 6.99
C SER A 270 2.57 -18.45 5.54
N GLY A 271 3.56 -17.59 5.31
CA GLY A 271 3.85 -16.99 4.00
C GLY A 271 2.71 -16.12 3.47
N PRO A 272 2.50 -16.05 2.13
CA PRO A 272 1.48 -15.21 1.49
C PRO A 272 0.06 -15.83 1.53
N ALA A 273 -0.37 -16.32 2.70
CA ALA A 273 -1.54 -17.18 2.88
C ALA A 273 -2.88 -16.57 2.39
N LEU A 274 -3.09 -15.26 2.53
CA LEU A 274 -4.36 -14.60 2.18
C LEU A 274 -4.74 -14.72 0.69
N TRP A 275 -3.76 -14.94 -0.20
CA TRP A 275 -4.04 -15.19 -1.61
C TRP A 275 -4.85 -16.48 -1.84
N ASN A 276 -4.85 -17.45 -0.91
CA ASN A 276 -5.74 -18.60 -0.94
C ASN A 276 -7.22 -18.22 -0.77
N ASP A 277 -7.50 -17.16 0.01
CA ASP A 277 -8.84 -16.63 0.26
C ASP A 277 -9.32 -15.72 -0.87
N VAL A 278 -8.41 -14.90 -1.44
CA VAL A 278 -8.63 -14.18 -2.71
C VAL A 278 -9.03 -15.16 -3.82
N LEU A 279 -8.26 -16.23 -4.02
CA LEU A 279 -8.55 -17.26 -5.01
C LEU A 279 -9.83 -18.07 -4.70
N ARG A 280 -10.22 -18.20 -3.42
CA ARG A 280 -11.52 -18.79 -3.05
C ARG A 280 -12.67 -17.90 -3.52
N LYS A 281 -12.66 -16.61 -3.15
CA LYS A 281 -13.69 -15.65 -3.54
C LYS A 281 -13.74 -15.45 -5.06
N HIS A 282 -12.60 -15.45 -5.76
CA HIS A 282 -12.57 -15.41 -7.22
C HIS A 282 -13.28 -16.61 -7.88
N ARG A 283 -13.16 -17.82 -7.31
CA ARG A 283 -13.89 -19.01 -7.81
C ARG A 283 -15.40 -18.96 -7.49
N GLU A 284 -15.79 -18.31 -6.41
CA GLU A 284 -17.19 -18.13 -6.00
C GLU A 284 -17.90 -17.02 -6.82
N ARG A 285 -17.21 -15.91 -7.08
CA ARG A 285 -17.67 -14.78 -7.90
C ARG A 285 -16.44 -14.02 -8.46
N PRO A 286 -16.10 -14.16 -9.75
CA PRO A 286 -14.83 -13.67 -10.30
C PRO A 286 -14.55 -12.18 -10.08
N PHE A 287 -13.29 -11.86 -9.80
CA PHE A 287 -12.75 -10.51 -9.95
C PHE A 287 -12.37 -10.28 -11.41
N HIS A 288 -12.67 -9.10 -11.96
CA HIS A 288 -12.26 -8.73 -13.32
C HIS A 288 -10.96 -7.93 -13.33
N VAL A 289 -10.59 -7.37 -12.18
CA VAL A 289 -9.34 -6.63 -11.96
C VAL A 289 -8.93 -6.77 -10.49
N MET A 290 -7.62 -6.85 -10.24
CA MET A 290 -7.03 -6.59 -8.94
C MET A 290 -6.13 -5.37 -9.02
N ILE A 291 -6.21 -4.53 -8.00
CA ILE A 291 -5.51 -3.25 -7.92
C ILE A 291 -4.43 -3.38 -6.85
N GLY A 292 -3.17 -3.28 -7.27
CA GLY A 292 -2.02 -3.20 -6.38
C GLY A 292 -1.71 -1.74 -6.06
N GLY A 293 -1.83 -1.33 -4.80
CA GLY A 293 -1.60 0.04 -4.37
C GLY A 293 -0.14 0.46 -4.26
N GLY A 294 0.80 -0.48 -4.38
CA GLY A 294 2.21 -0.29 -4.04
C GLY A 294 2.73 -1.44 -3.20
N ASP A 295 4.06 -1.53 -3.08
CA ASP A 295 4.77 -2.61 -2.42
C ASP A 295 4.35 -3.99 -2.96
N GLN A 296 4.28 -4.14 -4.29
CA GLN A 296 3.98 -5.43 -4.93
C GLN A 296 5.11 -6.44 -4.68
N ILE A 297 6.30 -5.93 -4.36
CA ILE A 297 7.51 -6.66 -3.95
C ILE A 297 8.32 -5.81 -2.96
N TYR A 298 9.11 -6.45 -2.09
CA TYR A 298 10.06 -5.79 -1.18
C TYR A 298 11.50 -6.04 -1.64
N ASN A 299 12.23 -4.98 -1.99
CA ASN A 299 13.60 -5.03 -2.50
C ASN A 299 14.69 -4.64 -1.47
N ASP A 300 14.31 -4.28 -0.24
CA ASP A 300 15.23 -3.74 0.79
C ASP A 300 16.36 -4.69 1.20
N GLY A 301 16.21 -5.99 0.96
CA GLY A 301 17.28 -6.97 1.15
C GLY A 301 18.57 -6.60 0.42
N ILE A 302 18.49 -5.78 -0.63
CA ILE A 302 19.63 -5.22 -1.38
C ILE A 302 20.69 -4.58 -0.45
N ARG A 303 20.27 -3.96 0.66
CA ARG A 303 21.15 -3.26 1.63
C ARG A 303 21.70 -4.14 2.76
N VAL A 304 21.19 -5.38 2.92
CA VAL A 304 21.52 -6.28 4.06
C VAL A 304 22.16 -7.60 3.61
N THR A 305 21.63 -8.20 2.55
CA THR A 305 22.09 -9.47 1.96
C THR A 305 22.53 -9.33 0.51
N GLY A 306 22.03 -8.33 -0.21
CA GLY A 306 22.44 -7.99 -1.58
C GLY A 306 23.71 -7.13 -1.69
N PRO A 307 24.03 -6.63 -2.89
CA PRO A 307 25.32 -6.02 -3.21
C PRO A 307 25.61 -4.70 -2.48
N LEU A 308 24.57 -3.90 -2.23
CA LEU A 308 24.72 -2.62 -1.52
C LEU A 308 25.17 -2.77 -0.07
N LYS A 309 25.18 -3.99 0.51
CA LYS A 309 25.70 -4.28 1.85
C LYS A 309 27.07 -3.65 2.14
N ARG A 310 27.99 -3.57 1.16
CA ARG A 310 29.29 -2.91 1.35
C ARG A 310 29.14 -1.40 1.58
N TRP A 311 28.45 -0.72 0.67
CA TRP A 311 28.11 0.70 0.76
C TRP A 311 27.30 1.01 2.03
N SER A 312 26.33 0.16 2.37
CA SER A 312 25.48 0.33 3.56
C SER A 312 26.23 0.22 4.89
N ASN A 313 27.44 -0.35 4.89
CA ASN A 313 28.32 -0.43 6.06
C ASN A 313 29.33 0.74 6.17
N ILE A 314 29.41 1.64 5.17
CA ILE A 314 30.28 2.81 5.24
C ILE A 314 29.83 3.71 6.41
N LYS A 315 30.75 3.94 7.36
CA LYS A 315 30.47 4.70 8.59
C LYS A 315 30.48 6.22 8.40
N ASN A 316 31.31 6.72 7.48
CA ASN A 316 31.45 8.15 7.19
C ASN A 316 30.35 8.59 6.19
N PRO A 317 29.51 9.61 6.51
CA PRO A 317 28.41 10.02 5.64
C PRO A 317 28.87 10.62 4.30
N VAL A 318 29.99 11.37 4.32
CA VAL A 318 30.57 12.02 3.15
C VAL A 318 31.08 10.94 2.19
N SER A 319 31.93 10.03 2.66
CA SER A 319 32.45 8.89 1.87
C SER A 319 31.37 7.90 1.41
N ARG A 320 30.18 7.95 2.00
CA ARG A 320 29.01 7.13 1.63
C ARG A 320 28.13 7.81 0.57
N ARG A 321 27.97 9.13 0.66
CA ARG A 321 27.32 9.98 -0.35
C ARG A 321 28.16 10.09 -1.63
N GLU A 322 29.48 10.11 -1.48
CA GLU A 322 30.44 10.17 -2.59
C GLU A 322 30.92 8.78 -3.03
N HIS A 323 30.16 7.73 -2.70
CA HIS A 323 30.46 6.39 -3.17
C HIS A 323 29.92 6.22 -4.61
N PRO A 324 30.78 5.85 -5.59
CA PRO A 324 30.37 5.73 -6.98
C PRO A 324 29.43 4.54 -7.18
N PHE A 325 28.69 4.57 -8.29
CA PHE A 325 27.85 3.47 -8.75
C PHE A 325 28.27 3.04 -10.17
N PRO A 326 29.42 2.35 -10.31
CA PRO A 326 29.93 1.92 -11.61
C PRO A 326 29.06 0.81 -12.22
N GLU A 327 29.24 0.55 -13.52
CA GLU A 327 28.52 -0.48 -14.28
C GLU A 327 28.59 -1.86 -13.63
N SER A 328 29.68 -2.21 -12.94
CA SER A 328 29.78 -3.46 -12.18
C SER A 328 28.80 -3.53 -11.00
N LEU A 329 28.65 -2.44 -10.22
CA LEU A 329 27.68 -2.38 -9.13
C LEU A 329 26.24 -2.26 -9.66
N ARG A 330 26.05 -1.59 -10.80
CA ARG A 330 24.78 -1.56 -11.52
C ARG A 330 24.38 -2.97 -11.98
N GLN A 331 25.31 -3.76 -12.53
CA GLN A 331 25.09 -5.17 -12.89
C GLN A 331 24.73 -6.01 -11.67
N GLU A 332 25.46 -5.91 -10.55
CA GLU A 332 25.12 -6.64 -9.33
C GLU A 332 23.71 -6.29 -8.80
N CYS A 333 23.33 -5.01 -8.83
CA CYS A 333 21.99 -4.56 -8.47
C CYS A 333 20.91 -5.07 -9.45
N ASP A 334 21.16 -4.96 -10.75
CA ASP A 334 20.27 -5.42 -11.81
C ASP A 334 20.00 -6.93 -11.72
N ASP A 335 21.03 -7.72 -11.42
CA ASP A 335 20.93 -9.14 -11.13
C ASP A 335 20.11 -9.42 -9.85
N TYR A 336 20.23 -8.57 -8.82
CA TYR A 336 19.46 -8.69 -7.58
C TYR A 336 17.97 -8.43 -7.81
N TYR A 337 17.60 -7.31 -8.46
CA TYR A 337 16.19 -6.99 -8.75
C TYR A 337 15.56 -8.06 -9.65
N LEU A 338 16.23 -8.48 -10.73
CA LEU A 338 15.75 -9.55 -11.63
C LEU A 338 15.44 -10.84 -10.86
N LYS A 339 16.38 -11.30 -10.02
CA LYS A 339 16.22 -12.53 -9.23
C LYS A 339 15.14 -12.40 -8.17
N ASN A 340 14.98 -11.24 -7.53
CA ASN A 340 13.94 -11.02 -6.54
C ASN A 340 12.54 -10.97 -7.19
N TYR A 341 12.39 -10.27 -8.32
CA TYR A 341 11.14 -10.23 -9.08
C TYR A 341 10.75 -11.64 -9.59
N ILE A 342 11.66 -12.38 -10.23
CA ILE A 342 11.40 -13.75 -10.68
C ILE A 342 11.01 -14.66 -9.50
N ARG A 343 11.72 -14.59 -8.37
CA ARG A 343 11.39 -15.32 -7.13
C ARG A 343 9.96 -15.00 -6.69
N TRP A 344 9.67 -13.72 -6.49
CA TRP A 344 8.47 -13.28 -5.80
C TRP A 344 7.19 -13.41 -6.63
N TYR A 345 7.22 -13.02 -7.90
CA TYR A 345 6.09 -13.16 -8.82
C TYR A 345 5.84 -14.63 -9.25
N SER A 346 6.72 -15.56 -8.86
CA SER A 346 6.54 -17.01 -8.99
C SER A 346 6.09 -17.70 -7.69
N THR A 347 6.03 -17.00 -6.55
CA THR A 347 5.55 -17.55 -5.28
C THR A 347 4.04 -17.81 -5.32
N GLU A 348 3.62 -19.06 -5.14
CA GLU A 348 2.19 -19.38 -4.93
C GLU A 348 1.74 -19.00 -3.50
N PRO A 349 0.49 -18.52 -3.31
CA PRO A 349 -0.63 -18.48 -4.26
C PRO A 349 -0.71 -17.18 -5.09
N PHE A 350 0.14 -16.18 -4.82
CA PHE A 350 0.15 -14.90 -5.55
C PHE A 350 0.37 -15.10 -7.05
N ALA A 351 1.35 -15.92 -7.41
CA ALA A 351 1.66 -16.23 -8.80
C ALA A 351 0.50 -16.92 -9.55
N GLY A 352 -0.35 -17.68 -8.86
CA GLY A 352 -1.56 -18.28 -9.40
C GLY A 352 -2.68 -17.26 -9.59
N ALA A 353 -2.79 -16.26 -8.71
CA ALA A 353 -3.70 -15.12 -8.91
C ALA A 353 -3.28 -14.28 -10.12
N ASN A 354 -1.97 -14.04 -10.31
CA ASN A 354 -1.43 -13.27 -11.43
C ASN A 354 -1.75 -13.85 -12.81
N GLY A 355 -1.95 -15.17 -12.93
CA GLY A 355 -2.37 -15.80 -14.18
C GLY A 355 -3.88 -15.70 -14.48
N GLN A 356 -4.70 -15.30 -13.50
CA GLN A 356 -6.18 -15.37 -13.58
C GLN A 356 -6.89 -14.03 -13.38
N ILE A 357 -6.27 -13.10 -12.64
CA ILE A 357 -6.86 -11.79 -12.31
C ILE A 357 -6.02 -10.69 -12.94
N PRO A 358 -6.56 -9.89 -13.88
CA PRO A 358 -5.84 -8.76 -14.47
C PRO A 358 -5.40 -7.73 -13.43
N GLN A 359 -4.14 -7.33 -13.45
CA GLN A 359 -3.57 -6.31 -12.57
C GLN A 359 -3.78 -4.87 -13.09
N LEU A 360 -3.90 -3.92 -12.16
CA LEU A 360 -3.58 -2.49 -12.32
C LEU A 360 -2.72 -2.07 -11.12
N ASN A 361 -1.50 -1.56 -11.36
CA ASN A 361 -0.56 -1.23 -10.29
C ASN A 361 -0.03 0.21 -10.40
N ILE A 362 0.27 0.77 -9.23
CA ILE A 362 1.34 1.77 -9.06
C ILE A 362 2.39 1.19 -8.10
N TRP A 363 3.64 1.61 -8.20
CA TRP A 363 4.67 1.29 -7.19
C TRP A 363 4.60 2.22 -5.96
N ASP A 364 5.13 1.74 -4.83
CA ASP A 364 5.54 2.58 -3.70
C ASP A 364 7.07 2.51 -3.51
N ASP A 365 7.62 2.78 -2.33
CA ASP A 365 9.07 2.78 -2.14
C ASP A 365 9.70 1.41 -1.92
N HIS A 366 9.06 0.40 -1.31
CA HIS A 366 9.69 -0.92 -1.17
C HIS A 366 9.89 -1.66 -2.51
N ASP A 367 9.17 -1.27 -3.57
CA ASP A 367 9.45 -1.67 -4.95
C ASP A 367 10.85 -1.19 -5.41
N ILE A 368 11.39 -0.12 -4.80
CA ILE A 368 12.72 0.46 -5.04
C ILE A 368 13.66 0.14 -3.85
N ILE A 369 13.47 0.84 -2.74
CA ILE A 369 14.05 0.71 -1.40
C ILE A 369 13.26 1.60 -0.42
N ASP A 370 12.96 1.10 0.78
CA ASP A 370 12.45 1.83 1.96
C ASP A 370 12.82 3.33 2.01
N GLY A 371 11.80 4.20 2.00
CA GLY A 371 11.91 5.66 2.12
C GLY A 371 12.28 6.40 0.83
N PHE A 372 12.29 5.76 -0.34
CA PHE A 372 12.72 6.39 -1.58
C PHE A 372 11.92 7.66 -1.91
N GLY A 373 12.66 8.74 -2.21
CA GLY A 373 12.14 10.08 -2.43
C GLY A 373 12.17 10.98 -1.18
N SER A 374 12.11 10.40 0.02
CA SER A 374 11.86 11.15 1.27
C SER A 374 13.08 11.37 2.16
N TYR A 375 14.24 10.81 1.82
CA TYR A 375 15.52 11.22 2.37
C TYR A 375 15.89 12.68 1.96
N VAL A 376 16.96 13.23 2.54
CA VAL A 376 17.45 14.56 2.15
C VAL A 376 17.91 14.58 0.68
N ASN A 377 17.68 15.70 -0.02
CA ASN A 377 17.97 15.87 -1.45
C ASN A 377 19.44 15.56 -1.78
N GLU A 378 20.36 15.88 -0.89
CA GLU A 378 21.81 15.67 -1.03
C GLU A 378 22.21 14.19 -0.92
N PHE A 379 21.37 13.35 -0.30
CA PHE A 379 21.56 11.91 -0.20
C PHE A 379 20.81 11.18 -1.33
N MET A 380 19.57 11.59 -1.64
CA MET A 380 18.82 11.10 -2.80
C MET A 380 19.53 11.35 -4.15
N LYS A 381 20.41 12.36 -4.21
CA LYS A 381 21.22 12.67 -5.40
C LYS A 381 22.53 11.88 -5.50
N CYS A 382 22.90 11.06 -4.52
CA CYS A 382 24.11 10.26 -4.65
C CYS A 382 23.98 9.19 -5.75
N ASP A 383 25.11 8.83 -6.34
CA ASP A 383 25.24 7.90 -7.46
C ASP A 383 24.48 6.58 -7.19
N VAL A 384 24.59 6.06 -5.96
CA VAL A 384 23.91 4.84 -5.53
C VAL A 384 22.38 4.97 -5.54
N PHE A 385 21.82 6.08 -5.06
CA PHE A 385 20.37 6.29 -5.05
C PHE A 385 19.80 6.52 -6.46
N ARG A 386 20.54 7.22 -7.32
CA ARG A 386 20.20 7.37 -8.75
C ARG A 386 20.23 6.01 -9.46
N GLY A 387 21.27 5.22 -9.19
CA GLY A 387 21.50 3.89 -9.74
C GLY A 387 20.39 2.88 -9.41
N ILE A 388 20.03 2.75 -8.13
CA ILE A 388 18.93 1.86 -7.74
C ILE A 388 17.56 2.38 -8.20
N GLY A 389 17.34 3.69 -8.27
CA GLY A 389 16.11 4.27 -8.82
C GLY A 389 15.88 3.82 -10.27
N GLY A 390 16.87 4.02 -11.14
CA GLY A 390 16.79 3.55 -12.54
C GLY A 390 16.71 2.02 -12.67
N THR A 391 17.46 1.28 -11.84
CA THR A 391 17.46 -0.19 -11.86
C THR A 391 16.11 -0.77 -11.43
N ALA A 392 15.47 -0.22 -10.40
CA ALA A 392 14.13 -0.62 -9.97
C ALA A 392 13.07 -0.24 -11.03
N HIS A 393 13.16 0.96 -11.61
CA HIS A 393 12.23 1.45 -12.64
C HIS A 393 12.18 0.52 -13.87
N LYS A 394 13.33 -0.03 -14.30
CA LYS A 394 13.41 -1.06 -15.35
C LYS A 394 12.48 -2.25 -15.05
N TYR A 395 12.50 -2.77 -13.82
CA TYR A 395 11.70 -3.94 -13.45
C TYR A 395 10.24 -3.60 -13.14
N TYR A 396 9.96 -2.39 -12.63
CA TYR A 396 8.60 -1.86 -12.51
C TYR A 396 7.91 -1.77 -13.89
N MET A 397 8.57 -1.18 -14.90
CA MET A 397 8.05 -1.11 -16.27
C MET A 397 7.78 -2.50 -16.87
N LEU A 398 8.72 -3.43 -16.71
CA LEU A 398 8.60 -4.79 -17.24
C LEU A 398 7.51 -5.60 -16.54
N PHE A 399 7.61 -5.80 -15.22
CA PHE A 399 6.76 -6.73 -14.48
C PHE A 399 5.37 -6.18 -14.13
N GLN A 400 5.22 -4.86 -13.92
CA GLN A 400 3.96 -4.28 -13.43
C GLN A 400 3.15 -3.58 -14.53
N HIS A 401 3.82 -2.99 -15.53
CA HIS A 401 3.18 -2.27 -16.64
C HIS A 401 3.23 -3.00 -18.00
N HIS A 402 4.03 -4.04 -18.13
CA HIS A 402 4.32 -4.72 -19.41
C HIS A 402 4.75 -3.71 -20.50
N LEU A 403 5.63 -2.78 -20.14
CA LEU A 403 6.25 -1.81 -21.04
C LEU A 403 7.75 -2.11 -21.23
N PRO A 404 8.35 -1.68 -22.35
CA PRO A 404 9.80 -1.69 -22.50
C PRO A 404 10.44 -0.79 -21.43
N PRO A 405 11.56 -1.19 -20.81
CA PRO A 405 12.29 -0.33 -19.90
C PRO A 405 13.09 0.73 -20.66
N PRO A 406 13.61 1.76 -19.96
CA PRO A 406 14.67 2.61 -20.50
C PRO A 406 15.86 1.77 -21.02
N ALA A 407 16.45 2.18 -22.15
CA ALA A 407 17.54 1.46 -22.78
C ALA A 407 18.86 1.51 -21.98
N PHE A 408 18.98 2.47 -21.06
CA PHE A 408 20.13 2.69 -20.20
C PHE A 408 19.64 3.01 -18.79
N THR A 409 20.46 2.70 -17.78
CA THR A 409 20.20 3.00 -16.37
C THR A 409 21.45 3.59 -15.73
N TYR A 410 21.27 4.54 -14.81
CA TYR A 410 22.35 5.39 -14.29
C TYR A 410 23.57 4.61 -13.79
N THR A 411 24.76 5.08 -14.19
CA THR A 411 26.05 4.74 -13.59
C THR A 411 26.92 5.99 -13.40
N SER A 412 27.97 5.86 -12.59
CA SER A 412 28.97 6.92 -12.34
C SER A 412 30.16 6.90 -13.31
N ASP A 413 30.26 5.87 -14.16
CA ASP A 413 31.30 5.73 -15.20
C ASP A 413 30.81 6.10 -16.62
N ALA A 414 29.50 6.23 -16.82
CA ALA A 414 28.93 6.86 -18.01
C ALA A 414 29.34 8.35 -18.11
N PRO A 415 29.63 8.87 -19.32
CA PRO A 415 29.95 10.29 -19.50
C PRO A 415 28.75 11.16 -19.14
N PRO A 416 28.93 12.30 -18.44
CA PRO A 416 27.84 13.24 -18.16
C PRO A 416 27.15 13.70 -19.46
N ALA A 417 25.82 13.66 -19.48
CA ALA A 417 25.05 14.15 -20.62
C ALA A 417 25.35 15.63 -20.88
N ALA A 418 25.60 15.97 -22.15
CA ALA A 418 25.77 17.37 -22.56
C ALA A 418 24.39 18.06 -22.49
N ALA A 419 24.24 18.96 -21.52
CA ALA A 419 22.97 19.47 -20.97
C ALA A 419 22.26 18.49 -20.00
N ALA A 420 22.37 18.78 -18.71
CA ALA A 420 21.71 18.03 -17.63
C ALA A 420 20.18 18.28 -17.51
N GLU A 421 19.56 18.77 -18.59
CA GLU A 421 18.10 18.96 -18.71
C GLU A 421 17.46 17.90 -19.64
N GLU A 422 18.24 17.17 -20.46
CA GLU A 422 17.76 16.09 -21.33
C GLU A 422 18.43 14.75 -21.00
N GLY A 423 17.91 14.07 -19.97
CA GLY A 423 18.14 12.64 -19.75
C GLY A 423 19.46 12.22 -19.08
N GLN A 424 19.79 10.94 -19.24
CA GLN A 424 20.95 10.26 -18.65
C GLN A 424 22.04 10.04 -19.73
N GLY A 425 23.30 9.96 -19.32
CA GLY A 425 24.40 9.62 -20.23
C GLY A 425 24.24 8.21 -20.80
N MET A 426 24.36 8.05 -22.11
CA MET A 426 24.22 6.76 -22.79
C MET A 426 25.48 5.90 -22.57
N ASP A 427 25.37 4.80 -21.81
CA ASP A 427 26.41 3.77 -21.76
C ASP A 427 26.13 2.65 -22.78
N PRO A 428 26.87 2.57 -23.90
CA PRO A 428 26.65 1.54 -24.91
C PRO A 428 26.91 0.11 -24.40
N ASN A 429 27.61 -0.09 -23.27
CA ASN A 429 27.85 -1.42 -22.73
C ASN A 429 26.54 -2.09 -22.28
N GLN A 430 25.61 -1.35 -21.68
CA GLN A 430 24.32 -1.88 -21.19
C GLN A 430 23.43 -2.45 -22.31
N THR A 431 23.57 -1.96 -23.54
CA THR A 431 22.87 -2.49 -24.72
C THR A 431 23.72 -3.42 -25.59
N MET A 432 25.00 -3.62 -25.27
CA MET A 432 25.92 -4.42 -26.11
C MET A 432 25.43 -5.86 -26.34
N ASN A 433 24.89 -6.50 -25.30
CA ASN A 433 24.44 -7.90 -25.34
C ASN A 433 22.91 -8.05 -25.14
N ALA A 434 22.17 -6.95 -25.12
CA ALA A 434 20.74 -6.93 -24.87
C ALA A 434 19.94 -6.42 -26.07
N TYR A 435 18.68 -6.82 -26.15
CA TYR A 435 17.64 -6.17 -26.95
C TYR A 435 16.72 -5.40 -26.00
N VAL A 436 16.38 -4.17 -26.37
CA VAL A 436 15.37 -3.34 -25.70
C VAL A 436 14.40 -2.88 -26.78
N HIS A 437 13.11 -3.10 -26.58
CA HIS A 437 12.09 -2.66 -27.53
C HIS A 437 11.96 -1.12 -27.50
N PRO A 438 11.73 -0.45 -28.64
CA PRO A 438 11.42 0.98 -28.67
C PRO A 438 10.25 1.35 -27.74
N PRO A 439 10.23 2.52 -27.10
CA PRO A 439 9.16 2.91 -26.17
C PRO A 439 7.75 2.75 -26.75
N LEU A 440 6.87 2.06 -26.02
CA LEU A 440 5.46 1.90 -26.39
C LEU A 440 4.63 3.02 -25.74
N SER A 441 3.97 3.83 -26.57
CA SER A 441 3.02 4.85 -26.10
C SER A 441 1.61 4.27 -26.09
N GLU A 442 0.89 4.37 -24.97
CA GLU A 442 -0.48 3.87 -24.83
C GLU A 442 -1.40 4.88 -24.12
N PRO A 443 -2.67 5.03 -24.56
CA PRO A 443 -3.53 6.14 -24.16
C PRO A 443 -4.05 6.04 -22.72
N ASN A 444 -3.89 4.91 -22.03
CA ASN A 444 -4.24 4.77 -20.61
C ASN A 444 -3.20 5.35 -19.65
N TYR A 445 -2.05 5.82 -20.15
CA TYR A 445 -1.06 6.53 -19.34
C TYR A 445 -1.22 8.06 -19.42
N ILE A 446 -0.84 8.73 -18.34
CA ILE A 446 -0.69 10.18 -18.23
C ILE A 446 0.74 10.42 -17.74
N CYS A 447 1.68 10.49 -18.68
CA CYS A 447 3.08 10.71 -18.37
C CYS A 447 3.29 12.11 -17.79
N GLY A 448 4.03 12.24 -16.68
CA GLY A 448 4.43 13.54 -16.15
C GLY A 448 5.23 14.35 -17.19
N PRO A 449 5.04 15.68 -17.33
CA PRO A 449 5.69 16.48 -18.38
C PRO A 449 7.19 16.73 -18.13
N LYS A 450 7.73 16.27 -16.99
CA LYS A 450 9.13 16.43 -16.58
C LYS A 450 9.65 15.12 -15.99
N ALA A 451 10.93 14.83 -16.22
CA ALA A 451 11.60 13.71 -15.56
C ALA A 451 11.74 13.96 -14.04
N GLY A 452 11.62 12.88 -13.25
CA GLY A 452 11.74 12.90 -11.80
C GLY A 452 13.17 13.19 -11.33
N PRO A 453 13.35 13.79 -10.13
CA PRO A 453 14.62 14.42 -9.73
C PRO A 453 15.75 13.44 -9.40
N TYR A 454 15.44 12.14 -9.22
CA TYR A 454 16.37 11.11 -8.78
C TYR A 454 16.43 9.91 -9.74
N VAL A 455 15.27 9.43 -10.19
CA VAL A 455 15.16 8.35 -11.20
C VAL A 455 15.51 8.84 -12.61
N ALA A 456 15.34 10.15 -12.89
CA ALA A 456 15.52 10.78 -14.20
C ALA A 456 14.63 10.18 -15.30
N GLU A 457 13.45 9.69 -14.92
CA GLU A 457 12.40 9.12 -15.78
C GLU A 457 11.06 9.85 -15.56
N HIS A 458 10.11 9.72 -16.48
CA HIS A 458 8.80 10.38 -16.39
C HIS A 458 7.79 9.57 -15.56
N SER A 459 6.95 10.24 -14.76
CA SER A 459 5.97 9.54 -13.90
C SER A 459 4.88 8.84 -14.73
N HIS A 460 4.52 7.62 -14.37
CA HIS A 460 3.57 6.78 -15.11
C HIS A 460 2.21 6.68 -14.39
N ASN A 461 1.47 7.80 -14.43
CA ASN A 461 0.10 7.86 -13.91
C ASN A 461 -0.87 7.14 -14.87
N LEU A 462 -1.98 6.62 -14.34
CA LEU A 462 -2.94 5.76 -15.05
C LEU A 462 -4.33 6.40 -15.09
N PHE A 463 -4.98 6.43 -16.26
CA PHE A 463 -6.44 6.60 -16.36
C PHE A 463 -7.04 5.45 -17.18
N THR A 464 -8.10 4.82 -16.65
CA THR A 464 -8.80 3.76 -17.36
C THR A 464 -10.25 3.61 -16.90
N GLN A 465 -11.08 2.95 -17.71
CA GLN A 465 -12.46 2.61 -17.38
C GLN A 465 -12.52 1.23 -16.70
N LEU A 466 -13.30 1.08 -15.63
CA LEU A 466 -13.51 -0.19 -14.93
C LEU A 466 -14.94 -0.71 -15.19
N GLY A 467 -15.23 -1.00 -16.46
CA GLY A 467 -16.58 -1.34 -16.90
C GLY A 467 -17.52 -0.12 -16.94
N ALA A 468 -18.83 -0.37 -17.06
CA ALA A 468 -19.80 0.59 -17.57
C ALA A 468 -19.87 1.95 -16.83
N ARG A 469 -19.68 2.01 -15.50
CA ARG A 469 -19.97 3.23 -14.70
C ARG A 469 -18.86 3.66 -13.73
N ILE A 470 -17.73 2.96 -13.69
CA ILE A 470 -16.59 3.28 -12.82
C ILE A 470 -15.40 3.79 -13.67
N ALA A 471 -14.86 4.94 -13.31
CA ALA A 471 -13.56 5.42 -13.78
C ALA A 471 -12.47 5.07 -12.76
N PHE A 472 -11.23 4.92 -13.21
CA PHE A 472 -10.05 4.72 -12.36
C PHE A 472 -8.98 5.75 -12.70
N LEU A 473 -8.34 6.27 -11.65
CA LEU A 473 -7.15 7.12 -11.71
C LEU A 473 -6.10 6.58 -10.74
N GLY A 474 -4.90 6.26 -11.21
CA GLY A 474 -3.75 5.93 -10.38
C GLY A 474 -2.65 6.98 -10.50
N ILE A 475 -2.09 7.42 -9.38
CA ILE A 475 -1.04 8.46 -9.36
C ILE A 475 0.30 7.82 -8.96
N ASP A 476 1.31 7.99 -9.82
CA ASP A 476 2.70 7.61 -9.51
C ASP A 476 3.29 8.63 -8.54
N ALA A 477 3.25 8.27 -7.27
CA ALA A 477 3.64 9.11 -6.15
C ALA A 477 5.11 8.93 -5.72
N ARG A 478 5.96 8.29 -6.55
CA ARG A 478 7.38 8.03 -6.22
C ARG A 478 8.38 8.55 -7.26
N THR A 479 8.10 8.49 -8.57
CA THR A 479 9.07 8.94 -9.61
C THR A 479 9.48 10.41 -9.41
N GLU A 480 8.52 11.29 -9.11
CA GLU A 480 8.72 12.74 -8.92
C GLU A 480 9.00 13.13 -7.46
N ARG A 481 8.94 12.18 -6.53
CA ARG A 481 8.88 12.48 -5.09
C ARG A 481 10.17 13.11 -4.58
N THR A 482 10.00 14.09 -3.71
CA THR A 482 11.01 14.63 -2.80
C THR A 482 10.42 14.68 -1.38
N ARG A 483 11.27 14.75 -0.35
CA ARG A 483 10.88 15.01 1.06
C ARG A 483 9.96 16.22 1.29
N HIS A 484 9.74 17.05 0.28
CA HIS A 484 8.87 18.22 0.36
C HIS A 484 7.70 18.18 -0.62
N GLN A 485 7.70 17.33 -1.66
CA GLN A 485 6.72 17.34 -2.75
C GLN A 485 6.49 15.93 -3.28
N VAL A 486 5.24 15.54 -3.53
CA VAL A 486 4.92 14.20 -4.06
C VAL A 486 4.96 14.21 -5.59
N ASN A 487 4.28 15.16 -6.24
CA ASN A 487 4.29 15.31 -7.70
C ASN A 487 4.51 16.77 -8.13
N TYR A 488 4.91 16.98 -9.39
CA TYR A 488 4.98 18.32 -9.97
C TYR A 488 3.56 18.92 -10.13
N PRO A 489 3.39 20.25 -9.92
CA PRO A 489 2.14 20.94 -10.22
C PRO A 489 1.63 20.65 -11.64
N GLU A 490 2.54 20.64 -12.60
CA GLU A 490 2.26 20.39 -14.01
C GLU A 490 1.82 18.93 -14.28
N THR A 491 2.29 17.96 -13.49
CA THR A 491 1.81 16.57 -13.51
C THR A 491 0.38 16.49 -12.99
N TYR A 492 0.06 17.18 -11.88
CA TYR A 492 -1.33 17.28 -11.42
C TYR A 492 -2.23 18.00 -12.44
N ASP A 493 -1.77 19.05 -13.11
CA ASP A 493 -2.55 19.73 -14.14
C ASP A 493 -2.80 18.84 -15.37
N ALA A 494 -1.82 18.02 -15.78
CA ALA A 494 -2.02 17.00 -16.82
C ALA A 494 -3.06 15.95 -16.40
N ILE A 495 -2.96 15.43 -15.17
CA ILE A 495 -3.91 14.47 -14.58
C ILE A 495 -5.34 15.04 -14.56
N PHE A 496 -5.53 16.23 -13.98
CA PHE A 496 -6.85 16.85 -13.89
C PHE A 496 -7.40 17.27 -15.25
N THR A 497 -6.55 17.68 -16.20
CA THR A 497 -6.97 17.98 -17.58
C THR A 497 -7.52 16.72 -18.27
N ARG A 498 -6.78 15.61 -18.23
CA ARG A 498 -7.22 14.34 -18.82
C ARG A 498 -8.49 13.81 -18.15
N LEU A 499 -8.55 13.82 -16.82
CA LEU A 499 -9.74 13.39 -16.09
C LEU A 499 -10.98 14.20 -16.51
N LYS A 500 -10.88 15.53 -16.62
CA LYS A 500 -12.00 16.36 -17.08
C LYS A 500 -12.42 16.06 -18.53
N GLN A 501 -11.49 15.80 -19.43
CA GLN A 501 -11.78 15.41 -20.81
C GLN A 501 -12.60 14.11 -20.85
N GLU A 502 -12.15 13.09 -20.13
CA GLU A 502 -12.78 11.76 -20.10
C GLU A 502 -14.15 11.77 -19.43
N LEU A 503 -14.29 12.46 -18.29
CA LEU A 503 -15.59 12.63 -17.62
C LEU A 503 -16.58 13.43 -18.50
N SER A 504 -16.10 14.45 -19.22
CA SER A 504 -16.91 15.21 -20.19
C SER A 504 -17.35 14.36 -21.38
N ALA A 505 -16.45 13.53 -21.94
CA ALA A 505 -16.76 12.64 -23.05
C ALA A 505 -17.81 11.58 -22.64
N ALA A 506 -17.65 10.98 -21.46
CA ALA A 506 -18.61 10.03 -20.90
C ALA A 506 -19.99 10.67 -20.70
N ALA A 507 -20.06 11.86 -20.09
CA ALA A 507 -21.30 12.61 -19.91
C ALA A 507 -21.98 12.96 -21.25
N ASN A 508 -21.22 13.48 -22.21
CA ASN A 508 -21.72 13.83 -23.56
C ASN A 508 -22.19 12.62 -24.36
N SER A 509 -21.66 11.42 -24.09
CA SER A 509 -22.12 10.16 -24.69
C SER A 509 -23.44 9.63 -24.11
N GLY A 510 -24.00 10.28 -23.08
CA GLY A 510 -25.16 9.79 -22.34
C GLY A 510 -24.85 8.64 -21.37
N ARG A 511 -23.56 8.32 -21.16
CA ARG A 511 -23.07 7.27 -20.25
C ARG A 511 -22.09 7.85 -19.21
N PRO A 512 -22.51 8.81 -18.36
CA PRO A 512 -21.64 9.39 -17.34
C PRO A 512 -21.17 8.36 -16.32
N PHE A 513 -19.90 8.44 -15.94
CA PHE A 513 -19.37 7.72 -14.79
C PHE A 513 -20.10 8.12 -13.50
N ARG A 514 -20.36 7.15 -12.61
CA ARG A 514 -20.98 7.38 -11.30
C ARG A 514 -19.97 7.37 -10.17
N HIS A 515 -18.88 6.63 -10.34
CA HIS A 515 -17.78 6.53 -9.37
C HIS A 515 -16.43 6.73 -10.02
N LEU A 516 -15.51 7.34 -9.28
CA LEU A 516 -14.08 7.39 -9.58
C LEU A 516 -13.33 6.70 -8.43
N VAL A 517 -12.63 5.62 -8.77
CA VAL A 517 -11.66 4.96 -7.89
C VAL A 517 -10.31 5.65 -8.07
N LEU A 518 -9.83 6.32 -7.03
CA LEU A 518 -8.50 6.96 -7.01
C LEU A 518 -7.52 6.08 -6.24
N LEU A 519 -6.40 5.69 -6.86
CA LEU A 519 -5.32 4.97 -6.21
C LEU A 519 -4.17 5.91 -5.86
N LEU A 520 -3.82 5.93 -4.58
CA LEU A 520 -2.60 6.54 -4.03
C LEU A 520 -1.86 5.43 -3.28
N GLY A 521 -0.53 5.43 -3.26
CA GLY A 521 0.21 4.47 -2.43
C GLY A 521 -0.03 4.74 -0.95
N ILE A 522 0.33 5.95 -0.52
CA ILE A 522 0.22 6.39 0.86
C ILE A 522 -1.20 6.92 1.21
N PRO A 523 -1.82 6.49 2.33
CA PRO A 523 -3.11 6.98 2.81
C PRO A 523 -3.23 8.50 2.99
N ILE A 524 -4.33 9.07 2.51
CA ILE A 524 -4.58 10.52 2.55
C ILE A 524 -5.47 10.94 3.73
N ALA A 525 -6.39 10.10 4.22
CA ALA A 525 -7.31 10.40 5.32
C ALA A 525 -7.01 9.59 6.60
N TYR A 526 -5.77 9.70 7.08
CA TYR A 526 -5.23 8.88 8.18
C TYR A 526 -4.89 9.72 9.44
N PRO A 527 -4.74 9.14 10.65
CA PRO A 527 -4.36 9.89 11.85
C PRO A 527 -2.99 10.55 11.71
N ARG A 528 -2.90 11.83 12.09
CA ARG A 528 -1.64 12.59 11.98
C ARG A 528 -0.59 12.08 12.96
N LEU A 529 0.41 11.38 12.45
CA LEU A 529 1.46 10.78 13.29
C LEU A 529 2.38 11.81 13.98
N THR A 530 2.33 13.11 13.67
CA THR A 530 3.33 14.15 14.04
C THR A 530 3.50 14.44 15.54
N TRP A 531 2.94 13.62 16.44
CA TRP A 531 3.29 13.59 17.86
C TRP A 531 4.21 12.41 18.23
N LEU A 532 4.37 11.39 17.38
CA LEU A 532 5.20 10.20 17.64
C LEU A 532 6.65 10.60 17.90
N GLU A 533 7.24 11.45 17.05
CA GLU A 533 8.55 12.10 17.28
C GLU A 533 8.69 12.61 18.73
N ASN A 534 7.70 13.40 19.19
CA ASN A 534 7.72 14.03 20.51
C ASN A 534 7.56 13.03 21.68
N ILE A 535 6.97 11.85 21.43
CA ILE A 535 6.90 10.77 22.43
C ILE A 535 8.21 9.96 22.41
N PHE A 536 8.73 9.58 21.25
CA PHE A 536 9.94 8.76 21.12
C PHE A 536 11.24 9.51 21.44
N ALA A 537 11.26 10.84 21.25
CA ALA A 537 12.32 11.74 21.71
C ALA A 537 12.12 12.22 23.18
N SER A 538 11.07 11.78 23.88
CA SER A 538 10.83 12.19 25.26
C SER A 538 11.90 11.62 26.21
N PRO A 539 12.49 12.42 27.12
CA PRO A 539 13.45 11.93 28.12
C PRO A 539 12.93 10.76 28.98
N VAL A 540 11.61 10.65 29.15
CA VAL A 540 10.95 9.56 29.90
C VAL A 540 11.17 8.17 29.24
N MET A 541 11.44 8.12 27.92
CA MET A 541 11.80 6.88 27.24
C MET A 541 13.24 6.42 27.52
N GLY A 542 14.11 7.30 28.04
CA GLY A 542 15.50 6.98 28.38
C GLY A 542 15.61 5.85 29.42
N PRO A 543 15.00 5.99 30.62
CA PRO A 543 14.95 4.92 31.62
C PRO A 543 14.34 3.61 31.10
N VAL A 544 13.30 3.67 30.26
CA VAL A 544 12.65 2.47 29.71
C VAL A 544 13.57 1.73 28.74
N LYS A 545 14.21 2.44 27.80
CA LYS A 545 15.25 1.90 26.91
C LYS A 545 16.43 1.31 27.70
N PHE A 546 16.84 1.98 28.78
CA PHE A 546 17.92 1.53 29.66
C PHE A 546 17.58 0.24 30.42
N LEU A 547 16.42 0.16 31.10
CA LEU A 547 16.04 -1.05 31.83
C LEU A 547 15.91 -2.28 30.92
N ASN A 548 15.29 -2.13 29.74
CA ASN A 548 15.15 -3.23 28.79
C ASN A 548 16.53 -3.78 28.38
N ARG A 549 17.46 -2.88 28.03
CA ARG A 549 18.85 -3.21 27.63
C ARG A 549 19.72 -3.72 28.79
N ARG A 550 19.41 -3.39 30.05
CA ARG A 550 20.27 -3.67 31.21
C ARG A 550 19.90 -4.94 31.99
N PHE A 551 18.63 -5.37 31.94
CA PHE A 551 18.10 -6.41 32.84
C PHE A 551 17.29 -7.53 32.18
N GLY A 552 16.80 -7.39 30.94
CA GLY A 552 15.98 -8.42 30.27
C GLY A 552 14.61 -8.73 30.91
N LEU A 553 14.30 -8.14 32.06
CA LEU A 553 13.05 -8.30 32.83
C LEU A 553 11.88 -7.52 32.21
N GLY A 554 11.62 -7.78 30.93
CA GLY A 554 10.53 -7.23 30.11
C GLY A 554 10.05 -8.18 29.01
N GLY A 555 10.38 -9.48 29.12
CA GLY A 555 10.28 -10.54 28.10
C GLY A 555 8.87 -10.97 27.68
N SER A 556 8.04 -10.02 27.28
CA SER A 556 6.80 -10.23 26.51
C SER A 556 6.37 -8.94 25.81
N PHE A 557 6.55 -7.78 26.45
CA PHE A 557 6.01 -6.50 25.98
C PHE A 557 6.95 -5.66 25.10
N PHE A 558 8.27 -5.89 25.14
CA PHE A 558 9.26 -5.00 24.50
C PHE A 558 10.37 -5.70 23.68
N ASN A 559 10.38 -7.03 23.56
CA ASN A 559 11.34 -7.73 22.68
C ASN A 559 10.96 -7.68 21.18
N SER A 560 9.77 -7.20 20.84
CA SER A 560 9.28 -7.08 19.45
C SER A 560 9.19 -5.62 18.96
N PHE A 561 10.02 -4.73 19.51
CA PHE A 561 10.04 -3.31 19.10
C PHE A 561 10.86 -3.04 17.83
N ASP A 562 11.26 -4.09 17.11
CA ASP A 562 11.92 -4.09 15.79
C ASP A 562 10.91 -3.86 14.62
N GLY A 563 10.01 -2.91 14.87
CA GLY A 563 8.95 -2.39 14.00
C GLY A 563 8.52 -0.99 14.46
N SER A 564 9.42 -0.29 15.15
CA SER A 564 9.29 1.12 15.54
C SER A 564 10.14 2.05 14.67
N VAL A 565 10.79 1.49 13.64
CA VAL A 565 11.61 2.19 12.65
C VAL A 565 10.70 2.57 11.48
N ASP A 566 10.10 1.57 10.82
CA ASP A 566 9.07 1.67 9.76
C ASP A 566 8.09 2.82 10.08
N LEU A 567 7.30 2.68 11.17
CA LEU A 567 6.32 3.65 11.68
C LEU A 567 6.85 5.08 12.03
N LEU A 568 8.16 5.27 12.09
CA LEU A 568 8.81 6.58 12.26
C LEU A 568 9.43 7.13 10.97
N ASP A 569 9.72 6.27 10.01
CA ASP A 569 10.17 6.63 8.68
C ASP A 569 8.93 7.04 7.81
N ASP A 570 7.78 6.33 7.90
CA ASP A 570 6.46 6.68 7.31
C ASP A 570 6.03 8.14 7.53
N LEU A 571 6.42 8.69 8.69
CA LEU A 571 5.83 9.89 9.28
C LEU A 571 6.16 11.19 8.51
N ASP A 572 7.31 11.26 7.85
CA ASP A 572 7.66 12.40 6.97
C ASP A 572 7.15 12.18 5.53
N ASP A 573 6.95 10.92 5.13
CA ASP A 573 6.48 10.45 3.82
C ASP A 573 4.96 10.64 3.63
N HIS A 574 4.19 10.57 4.71
CA HIS A 574 2.74 10.75 4.75
C HIS A 574 2.23 12.06 4.13
N TYR A 575 1.15 12.00 3.33
CA TYR A 575 0.36 13.18 2.94
C TYR A 575 -0.08 14.04 4.15
N THR A 576 -0.27 13.40 5.32
CA THR A 576 -0.69 14.06 6.56
C THR A 576 0.46 14.79 7.29
N ALA A 577 1.71 14.61 6.85
CA ALA A 577 2.89 15.28 7.37
C ALA A 577 2.87 16.80 7.16
N ARG A 578 3.68 17.52 7.95
CA ARG A 578 3.68 19.00 7.95
C ARG A 578 4.17 19.60 6.62
N THR A 579 5.04 18.89 5.91
CA THR A 579 5.54 19.18 4.56
C THR A 579 4.43 19.10 3.53
N HIS A 580 3.81 17.92 3.40
CA HIS A 580 2.85 17.60 2.35
C HIS A 580 1.43 18.13 2.60
N LYS A 581 1.08 18.57 3.82
CA LYS A 581 -0.30 19.02 4.15
C LYS A 581 -0.88 20.08 3.21
N LYS A 582 -0.07 21.01 2.65
CA LYS A 582 -0.56 22.00 1.67
C LYS A 582 -0.99 21.35 0.36
N GLU A 583 -0.17 20.45 -0.15
CA GLU A 583 -0.36 19.70 -1.40
C GLU A 583 -1.52 18.72 -1.25
N ARG A 584 -1.58 17.98 -0.13
CA ARG A 584 -2.73 17.17 0.29
C ARG A 584 -4.05 17.95 0.26
N ASN A 585 -4.12 19.07 0.98
CA ASN A 585 -5.39 19.79 1.12
C ASN A 585 -5.87 20.32 -0.24
N TRP A 586 -4.95 20.88 -1.04
CA TRP A 586 -5.23 21.32 -2.41
C TRP A 586 -5.72 20.18 -3.30
N LEU A 587 -5.08 19.01 -3.24
CA LEU A 587 -5.47 17.83 -4.02
C LEU A 587 -6.90 17.39 -3.67
N VAL A 588 -7.23 17.33 -2.38
CA VAL A 588 -8.60 17.00 -1.93
C VAL A 588 -9.61 18.05 -2.37
N GLU A 589 -9.30 19.35 -2.30
CA GLU A 589 -10.19 20.42 -2.76
C GLU A 589 -10.41 20.40 -4.28
N ARG A 590 -9.37 20.06 -5.08
CA ARG A 590 -9.51 19.80 -6.52
C ARG A 590 -10.37 18.56 -6.81
N LEU A 591 -10.21 17.47 -6.04
CA LEU A 591 -11.04 16.27 -6.15
C LEU A 591 -12.51 16.55 -5.80
N GLN A 592 -12.78 17.32 -4.74
CA GLN A 592 -14.13 17.82 -4.41
C GLN A 592 -14.71 18.69 -5.54
N GLY A 593 -13.88 19.49 -6.21
CA GLY A 593 -14.24 20.22 -7.42
C GLY A 593 -14.72 19.29 -8.54
N ILE A 594 -14.03 18.16 -8.77
CA ILE A 594 -14.45 17.13 -9.74
C ILE A 594 -15.76 16.46 -9.33
N CYS A 595 -15.93 16.10 -8.05
CA CYS A 595 -17.20 15.56 -7.54
C CYS A 595 -18.39 16.45 -7.91
N ALA A 596 -18.25 17.76 -7.67
CA ALA A 596 -19.29 18.75 -7.94
C ALA A 596 -19.48 19.07 -9.44
N GLU A 597 -18.40 19.09 -10.23
CA GLU A 597 -18.44 19.42 -11.66
C GLU A 597 -19.09 18.32 -12.51
N PHE A 598 -19.02 17.05 -12.09
CA PHE A 598 -19.53 15.90 -12.85
C PHE A 598 -20.58 15.04 -12.11
N SER A 599 -20.99 15.42 -10.89
CA SER A 599 -21.85 14.62 -10.00
C SER A 599 -21.34 13.17 -9.81
N ILE A 600 -20.03 13.02 -9.61
CA ILE A 600 -19.33 11.74 -9.47
C ILE A 600 -18.88 11.52 -8.02
N ARG A 601 -19.02 10.29 -7.50
CA ARG A 601 -18.51 9.93 -6.16
C ARG A 601 -17.06 9.49 -6.26
N ILE A 602 -16.19 9.96 -5.37
CA ILE A 602 -14.80 9.49 -5.28
C ILE A 602 -14.63 8.52 -4.11
N THR A 603 -13.98 7.38 -4.38
CA THR A 603 -13.45 6.45 -3.37
C THR A 603 -11.95 6.33 -3.57
N ILE A 604 -11.17 6.63 -2.53
CA ILE A 604 -9.71 6.60 -2.55
C ILE A 604 -9.22 5.28 -1.95
N LEU A 605 -8.28 4.62 -2.60
CA LEU A 605 -7.58 3.44 -2.12
C LEU A 605 -6.16 3.84 -1.68
N GLY A 606 -5.67 3.27 -0.58
CA GLY A 606 -4.32 3.49 -0.06
C GLY A 606 -3.82 2.30 0.75
N GLY A 607 -2.50 2.11 0.78
CA GLY A 607 -1.79 0.99 1.38
C GLY A 607 -0.78 1.45 2.42
N ASP A 608 0.50 1.14 2.18
CA ASP A 608 1.69 1.64 2.90
C ASP A 608 1.75 1.23 4.40
N VAL A 609 0.89 1.81 5.23
CA VAL A 609 0.97 1.87 6.71
C VAL A 609 0.73 0.55 7.49
N HIS A 610 0.67 -0.59 6.80
CA HIS A 610 0.36 -1.96 7.30
C HIS A 610 -0.84 -2.05 8.28
N LEU A 611 -1.76 -1.09 8.28
CA LEU A 611 -2.84 -0.99 9.26
C LEU A 611 -4.17 -0.64 8.60
N ALA A 612 -5.12 -1.60 8.65
CA ALA A 612 -6.43 -1.39 8.07
C ALA A 612 -7.15 -0.22 8.73
N ALA A 613 -7.74 0.66 7.93
CA ALA A 613 -8.54 1.79 8.39
C ALA A 613 -9.58 2.20 7.34
N LEU A 614 -10.55 3.02 7.75
CA LEU A 614 -11.41 3.73 6.81
C LEU A 614 -11.46 5.22 7.16
N GLY A 615 -10.76 6.02 6.38
CA GLY A 615 -10.83 7.47 6.46
C GLY A 615 -12.02 8.01 5.67
N ARG A 616 -12.49 9.20 6.04
CA ARG A 616 -13.48 9.94 5.24
C ARG A 616 -13.30 11.45 5.37
N PHE A 617 -13.50 12.15 4.26
CA PHE A 617 -13.86 13.56 4.21
C PHE A 617 -15.39 13.68 4.11
N TYR A 618 -15.96 14.77 4.62
CA TYR A 618 -17.40 15.05 4.58
C TYR A 618 -17.68 16.54 4.85
N SER A 619 -18.81 17.05 4.38
CA SER A 619 -19.33 18.36 4.79
C SER A 619 -19.58 18.40 6.30
N ASP A 620 -19.24 19.50 6.95
CA ASP A 620 -19.47 19.69 8.38
C ASP A 620 -20.96 19.50 8.73
N PRO A 621 -21.33 18.68 9.74
CA PRO A 621 -22.73 18.40 10.06
C PRO A 621 -23.59 19.64 10.35
N ARG A 622 -22.99 20.78 10.70
CA ARG A 622 -23.70 22.08 10.85
C ARG A 622 -24.32 22.57 9.54
N LEU A 623 -23.85 22.11 8.39
CA LEU A 623 -24.37 22.46 7.06
C LEU A 623 -25.61 21.67 6.67
N ASN A 624 -25.92 20.56 7.36
CA ASN A 624 -27.12 19.73 7.14
C ASN A 624 -27.31 19.29 5.66
N ILE A 625 -26.22 18.86 5.00
CA ILE A 625 -26.22 18.37 3.61
C ILE A 625 -26.32 16.83 3.64
N PRO A 626 -27.31 16.20 2.98
CA PRO A 626 -27.37 14.74 2.81
C PRO A 626 -26.16 14.22 2.04
N VAL A 627 -25.60 13.06 2.42
CA VAL A 627 -24.35 12.55 1.84
C VAL A 627 -24.48 12.24 0.35
N GLU A 628 -25.66 11.83 -0.09
CA GLU A 628 -26.06 11.60 -1.48
C GLU A 628 -25.94 12.88 -2.34
N GLN A 629 -25.96 14.05 -1.69
CA GLN A 629 -25.78 15.38 -2.31
C GLN A 629 -24.44 16.04 -1.90
N ASP A 630 -23.68 15.42 -0.99
CA ASP A 630 -22.43 15.98 -0.50
C ASP A 630 -21.25 15.62 -1.41
N TYR A 631 -20.86 16.56 -2.28
CA TYR A 631 -19.66 16.45 -3.10
C TYR A 631 -18.35 16.43 -2.27
N ARG A 632 -18.40 16.83 -0.98
CA ARG A 632 -17.26 16.77 -0.05
C ARG A 632 -17.09 15.38 0.57
N TYR A 633 -18.10 14.50 0.50
CA TYR A 633 -18.03 13.14 1.02
C TYR A 633 -17.19 12.25 0.11
N ILE A 634 -16.00 11.90 0.61
CA ILE A 634 -14.99 11.08 -0.09
C ILE A 634 -14.44 10.09 0.93
N VAL A 635 -14.59 8.79 0.64
CA VAL A 635 -14.08 7.70 1.49
C VAL A 635 -12.65 7.36 1.09
N ASN A 636 -11.78 7.05 2.05
CA ASN A 636 -10.47 6.46 1.83
C ASN A 636 -10.40 5.08 2.49
N VAL A 637 -10.47 4.05 1.65
CA VAL A 637 -10.22 2.65 2.04
C VAL A 637 -8.72 2.48 2.20
N ILE A 638 -8.30 2.01 3.38
CA ILE A 638 -6.89 1.83 3.72
C ILE A 638 -6.68 0.35 4.01
N SER A 639 -5.93 -0.35 3.15
CA SER A 639 -5.59 -1.75 3.34
C SER A 639 -4.50 -1.90 4.41
N SER A 640 -4.49 -3.07 5.03
CA SER A 640 -3.29 -3.57 5.70
C SER A 640 -2.39 -4.21 4.66
N ALA A 641 -1.25 -4.75 5.09
CA ALA A 641 -0.50 -5.64 4.23
C ALA A 641 -1.29 -6.92 3.94
N ILE A 642 -1.24 -7.39 2.69
CA ILE A 642 -1.79 -8.71 2.32
C ILE A 642 -0.82 -9.86 2.68
N VAL A 643 0.48 -9.56 2.85
CA VAL A 643 1.51 -10.54 3.24
C VAL A 643 2.25 -10.13 4.49
N ASN A 644 2.69 -8.87 4.59
CA ASN A 644 3.63 -8.41 5.62
C ASN A 644 3.04 -8.42 7.05
N LYS A 645 3.90 -8.33 8.06
CA LYS A 645 3.51 -8.23 9.47
C LYS A 645 2.72 -6.93 9.73
N PRO A 646 1.55 -6.94 10.37
CA PRO A 646 0.89 -5.72 10.84
C PRO A 646 1.66 -5.08 12.01
N PRO A 647 1.47 -3.77 12.29
CA PRO A 647 2.14 -3.10 13.39
C PRO A 647 1.59 -3.57 14.74
N PRO A 648 2.38 -3.54 15.83
CA PRO A 648 1.97 -4.04 17.13
C PRO A 648 0.65 -3.42 17.62
N ALA A 649 -0.25 -4.21 18.20
CA ALA A 649 -1.58 -3.74 18.61
C ALA A 649 -1.58 -2.52 19.55
N ALA A 650 -0.49 -2.31 20.33
CA ALA A 650 -0.29 -1.10 21.12
C ALA A 650 -0.21 0.18 20.28
N VAL A 651 0.39 0.12 19.07
CA VAL A 651 0.42 1.20 18.08
C VAL A 651 -0.98 1.48 17.56
N ALA A 652 -1.68 0.47 17.04
CA ALA A 652 -3.03 0.63 16.49
C ALA A 652 -3.99 1.27 17.53
N ASN A 653 -3.90 0.83 18.78
CA ASN A 653 -4.68 1.39 19.89
C ASN A 653 -4.28 2.83 20.24
N LEU A 654 -3.00 3.22 20.12
CA LEU A 654 -2.56 4.61 20.29
C LEU A 654 -3.11 5.52 19.19
N LEU A 655 -3.14 5.04 17.93
CA LEU A 655 -3.71 5.77 16.79
C LEU A 655 -5.23 5.91 16.93
N ALA A 656 -5.92 4.85 17.31
CA ALA A 656 -7.37 4.85 17.53
C ALA A 656 -7.80 5.83 18.65
N ARG A 657 -7.05 5.87 19.77
CA ARG A 657 -7.23 6.87 20.85
C ARG A 657 -7.02 8.32 20.41
N ARG A 658 -6.51 8.52 19.20
CA ARG A 658 -6.20 9.83 18.61
C ARG A 658 -7.06 10.13 17.38
N ASN A 659 -8.01 9.27 17.02
CA ASN A 659 -9.07 9.63 16.06
C ASN A 659 -9.91 10.80 16.60
N LYS A 660 -9.61 11.98 16.08
CA LYS A 660 -10.37 13.21 16.31
C LYS A 660 -11.04 13.60 15.00
N ILE A 661 -12.17 14.27 15.09
CA ILE A 661 -12.60 15.11 13.97
C ILE A 661 -11.51 16.17 13.77
N HIS A 662 -11.12 16.32 12.53
CA HIS A 662 -10.24 17.37 12.06
C HIS A 662 -10.96 18.14 10.95
N HIS A 663 -10.51 19.37 10.70
CA HIS A 663 -11.09 20.21 9.66
C HIS A 663 -10.02 20.48 8.60
N LEU A 664 -10.38 20.24 7.34
CA LEU A 664 -9.52 20.47 6.19
C LEU A 664 -9.61 21.94 5.75
N ASN A 665 -10.83 22.47 5.72
CA ASN A 665 -11.19 23.89 5.59
C ASN A 665 -12.42 24.18 6.49
N HIS A 666 -13.09 25.34 6.32
CA HIS A 666 -14.25 25.71 7.17
C HIS A 666 -15.44 24.74 7.04
N ASP A 667 -15.66 24.21 5.84
CA ASP A 667 -16.84 23.40 5.49
C ASP A 667 -16.55 21.90 5.47
N THR A 668 -15.28 21.50 5.40
CA THR A 668 -14.84 20.11 5.22
C THR A 668 -14.25 19.56 6.51
N SER A 669 -14.87 18.51 7.04
CA SER A 669 -14.35 17.71 8.14
C SER A 669 -13.74 16.39 7.65
N GLU A 670 -12.86 15.82 8.45
CA GLU A 670 -12.21 14.52 8.20
C GLU A 670 -12.11 13.71 9.51
N THR A 671 -12.31 12.39 9.45
CA THR A 671 -12.17 11.47 10.60
C THR A 671 -12.03 10.01 10.13
N LEU A 672 -11.65 9.07 11.01
CA LEU A 672 -11.82 7.64 10.75
C LEU A 672 -13.21 7.16 11.16
N LEU A 673 -13.86 6.36 10.31
CA LEU A 673 -15.11 5.66 10.61
C LEU A 673 -14.88 4.46 11.52
N LYS A 674 -15.88 4.14 12.35
CA LYS A 674 -15.93 2.94 13.21
C LYS A 674 -16.28 1.69 12.39
N LEU A 675 -15.40 1.29 11.47
CA LEU A 675 -15.63 0.16 10.57
C LEU A 675 -15.45 -1.20 11.27
N PHE A 676 -14.52 -1.33 12.21
CA PHE A 676 -14.25 -2.60 12.86
C PHE A 676 -15.10 -2.70 14.11
N ASP A 677 -16.20 -3.46 14.08
CA ASP A 677 -17.13 -3.63 15.20
C ASP A 677 -16.59 -4.65 16.23
N LYS A 678 -16.10 -5.80 15.76
CA LYS A 678 -15.44 -6.87 16.53
C LYS A 678 -14.03 -7.16 16.00
N ASP A 679 -13.26 -7.96 16.74
CA ASP A 679 -12.05 -8.60 16.21
C ASP A 679 -12.44 -9.84 15.35
N PRO A 680 -11.59 -10.33 14.43
CA PRO A 680 -11.95 -11.39 13.50
C PRO A 680 -12.05 -12.78 14.18
N GLY A 681 -12.71 -13.73 13.52
CA GLY A 681 -13.06 -15.03 14.10
C GLY A 681 -14.08 -14.92 15.23
N ASP A 682 -14.10 -15.86 16.18
CA ASP A 682 -15.02 -15.85 17.34
C ASP A 682 -14.48 -15.03 18.53
N SER A 683 -13.45 -14.23 18.32
CA SER A 683 -12.77 -13.46 19.37
C SER A 683 -13.64 -12.32 19.93
N GLN A 684 -13.50 -12.08 21.23
CA GLN A 684 -13.96 -10.84 21.87
C GLN A 684 -12.90 -9.75 21.70
N LYS A 685 -13.37 -8.51 21.61
CA LYS A 685 -12.55 -7.40 21.15
C LYS A 685 -11.40 -7.03 22.10
N THR A 686 -10.17 -7.33 21.69
CA THR A 686 -8.90 -7.12 22.40
C THR A 686 -8.76 -5.69 22.93
N ALA A 687 -9.30 -4.71 22.20
CA ALA A 687 -9.40 -3.33 22.64
C ALA A 687 -10.79 -2.75 22.28
N ALA A 688 -11.78 -2.94 23.15
CA ALA A 688 -13.18 -2.49 22.94
C ALA A 688 -13.35 -1.02 22.45
N HIS A 689 -12.41 -0.14 22.81
CA HIS A 689 -12.37 1.27 22.44
C HIS A 689 -11.78 1.56 21.05
N ASN A 690 -10.98 0.65 20.49
CA ASN A 690 -10.49 0.74 19.12
C ASN A 690 -11.53 0.12 18.17
N GLN A 691 -12.16 0.96 17.34
CA GLN A 691 -13.17 0.53 16.38
C GLN A 691 -12.83 1.01 14.95
N VAL A 692 -11.63 1.58 14.79
CA VAL A 692 -11.28 2.47 13.66
C VAL A 692 -9.97 2.06 12.99
N THR A 693 -9.17 1.19 13.62
CA THR A 693 -8.00 0.55 13.03
C THR A 693 -7.98 -0.95 13.34
N MET A 694 -7.42 -1.78 12.45
CA MET A 694 -7.30 -3.23 12.64
C MET A 694 -5.90 -3.73 12.26
N PRO A 695 -5.04 -4.09 13.24
CA PRO A 695 -3.68 -4.59 13.02
C PRO A 695 -3.68 -6.09 12.70
N SER A 696 -4.23 -6.44 11.54
CA SER A 696 -4.23 -7.80 10.97
C SER A 696 -4.14 -7.69 9.45
N ARG A 697 -3.64 -8.71 8.77
CA ARG A 697 -3.46 -8.72 7.30
C ARG A 697 -4.80 -8.66 6.59
N ASN A 698 -4.88 -8.05 5.41
CA ASN A 698 -6.12 -8.03 4.63
C ASN A 698 -5.94 -7.76 3.13
N PHE A 699 -7.08 -7.85 2.43
CA PHE A 699 -7.34 -7.21 1.15
C PHE A 699 -8.75 -6.61 1.18
N ALA A 700 -9.12 -5.85 0.15
CA ALA A 700 -10.48 -5.32 -0.01
C ALA A 700 -11.19 -5.87 -1.25
N MET A 701 -12.53 -5.94 -1.17
CA MET A 701 -13.44 -6.15 -2.29
C MET A 701 -14.30 -4.91 -2.51
N ILE A 702 -14.47 -4.52 -3.77
CA ILE A 702 -15.30 -3.37 -4.16
C ILE A 702 -16.17 -3.77 -5.36
N THR A 703 -17.49 -3.60 -5.23
CA THR A 703 -18.47 -3.93 -6.28
C THR A 703 -19.57 -2.89 -6.35
N GLU A 704 -19.98 -2.50 -7.56
CA GLU A 704 -21.19 -1.70 -7.75
C GLU A 704 -22.47 -2.52 -7.50
N ASN A 705 -23.41 -1.94 -6.75
CA ASN A 705 -24.80 -2.35 -6.71
C ASN A 705 -25.48 -1.97 -8.05
N SER A 706 -25.14 -2.71 -9.09
CA SER A 706 -25.48 -2.40 -10.49
C SER A 706 -26.97 -2.10 -10.68
N PRO A 707 -27.33 -0.98 -11.34
CA PRO A 707 -28.71 -0.69 -11.74
C PRO A 707 -29.38 -1.77 -12.61
N ASN A 708 -28.63 -2.72 -13.18
CA ASN A 708 -29.18 -3.85 -13.93
C ASN A 708 -29.51 -5.07 -13.04
N ASN A 709 -29.09 -5.09 -11.76
CA ASN A 709 -29.48 -6.14 -10.82
C ASN A 709 -31.01 -6.15 -10.68
N SER A 710 -31.61 -7.34 -10.64
CA SER A 710 -33.06 -7.47 -10.46
C SER A 710 -33.48 -6.84 -9.13
N THR A 711 -34.32 -5.80 -9.19
CA THR A 711 -34.87 -5.11 -8.02
C THR A 711 -35.57 -6.11 -7.11
N THR A 712 -34.89 -6.56 -6.06
CA THR A 712 -35.46 -7.46 -5.06
C THR A 712 -36.34 -6.61 -4.16
N THR A 713 -37.60 -6.44 -4.59
CA THR A 713 -38.64 -5.67 -3.88
C THR A 713 -38.95 -6.33 -2.54
N THR A 714 -38.07 -6.09 -1.58
CA THR A 714 -38.18 -6.57 -0.21
C THR A 714 -39.24 -5.74 0.48
N THR A 715 -40.51 -6.07 0.24
CA THR A 715 -41.64 -5.52 0.99
C THR A 715 -41.47 -5.88 2.45
N THR A 716 -40.93 -4.94 3.23
CA THR A 716 -40.83 -4.99 4.69
C THR A 716 -42.21 -4.83 5.32
N ALA A 717 -43.07 -5.83 5.08
CA ALA A 717 -44.33 -5.98 5.77
C ALA A 717 -44.03 -6.21 7.26
N HIS A 718 -44.08 -5.14 8.06
CA HIS A 718 -43.92 -5.18 9.50
C HIS A 718 -44.90 -6.20 10.11
N PRO A 719 -44.42 -7.31 10.71
CA PRO A 719 -45.29 -8.20 11.47
C PRO A 719 -45.64 -7.47 12.77
N ASN A 720 -46.88 -7.00 12.87
CA ASN A 720 -47.35 -6.33 14.09
C ASN A 720 -47.41 -7.36 15.24
N GLY A 721 -47.05 -6.95 16.46
CA GLY A 721 -46.68 -7.87 17.54
C GLY A 721 -47.79 -8.85 17.96
N GLY A 722 -47.45 -10.14 18.03
CA GLY A 722 -48.29 -11.23 18.55
C GLY A 722 -47.58 -12.01 19.67
N ALA A 723 -48.34 -12.53 20.63
CA ALA A 723 -47.82 -13.02 21.91
C ALA A 723 -47.10 -14.40 21.85
N VAL A 724 -46.30 -14.65 22.89
CA VAL A 724 -45.53 -15.88 23.12
C VAL A 724 -46.42 -17.08 23.47
N ALA A 725 -46.09 -18.25 22.93
CA ALA A 725 -46.50 -19.55 23.47
C ALA A 725 -45.32 -20.54 23.42
N ASN A 726 -45.24 -21.45 24.41
CA ASN A 726 -44.11 -22.34 24.63
C ASN A 726 -44.45 -23.78 24.17
N GLY A 727 -43.49 -24.53 23.62
CA GLY A 727 -43.69 -25.94 23.27
C GLY A 727 -42.50 -26.55 22.53
N GLY A 728 -41.91 -27.62 23.06
CA GLY A 728 -40.81 -28.36 22.43
C GLY A 728 -41.19 -29.83 22.14
N GLY A 729 -40.51 -30.45 21.17
CA GLY A 729 -40.72 -31.85 20.79
C GLY A 729 -39.70 -32.29 19.73
N ALA A 730 -39.11 -33.48 19.91
CA ALA A 730 -37.91 -33.91 19.19
C ALA A 730 -38.16 -34.77 17.93
N THR A 731 -37.05 -35.12 17.25
CA THR A 731 -36.80 -36.37 16.49
C THR A 731 -37.39 -36.60 15.08
N THR A 732 -36.53 -36.30 14.08
CA THR A 732 -35.95 -37.22 13.06
C THR A 732 -36.74 -37.88 11.90
N THR A 733 -36.02 -37.91 10.75
CA THR A 733 -35.82 -39.00 9.75
C THR A 733 -36.69 -39.18 8.48
N HIS A 734 -35.96 -39.31 7.34
CA HIS A 734 -36.21 -40.06 6.08
C HIS A 734 -37.42 -39.69 5.18
N GLN A 735 -37.47 -39.93 3.85
CA GLN A 735 -36.47 -40.00 2.75
C GLN A 735 -37.21 -40.19 1.39
N HIS A 736 -36.58 -39.93 0.22
CA HIS A 736 -37.02 -40.31 -1.15
C HIS A 736 -38.34 -39.68 -1.70
N GLN A 737 -38.66 -39.64 -3.02
CA GLN A 737 -37.91 -39.53 -4.30
C GLN A 737 -38.93 -39.38 -5.49
N HIS A 738 -38.51 -38.89 -6.68
CA HIS A 738 -39.24 -38.92 -7.98
C HIS A 738 -40.53 -38.03 -8.09
N GLN A 739 -41.06 -37.63 -9.27
CA GLN A 739 -40.52 -37.45 -10.65
C GLN A 739 -41.41 -36.50 -11.50
N HIS A 740 -40.77 -35.77 -12.45
CA HIS A 740 -41.24 -35.39 -13.82
C HIS A 740 -42.56 -34.65 -14.15
N GLN A 741 -42.48 -33.91 -15.29
CA GLN A 741 -43.55 -33.53 -16.24
C GLN A 741 -44.61 -32.48 -15.79
N HIS A 742 -45.19 -31.65 -16.67
CA HIS A 742 -44.76 -31.02 -17.94
C HIS A 742 -45.76 -29.90 -18.33
N LEU A 743 -45.42 -29.03 -19.31
CA LEU A 743 -46.35 -28.19 -20.13
C LEU A 743 -47.31 -27.22 -19.38
N ARG A 744 -47.06 -25.90 -19.37
CA ARG A 744 -47.31 -24.86 -20.43
C ARG A 744 -48.57 -24.00 -20.14
N PRO A 745 -48.67 -22.75 -20.66
CA PRO A 745 -49.58 -21.72 -20.13
C PRO A 745 -50.81 -21.41 -21.01
N PRO A 746 -51.79 -20.64 -20.51
CA PRO A 746 -52.72 -19.85 -21.32
C PRO A 746 -52.19 -18.43 -21.59
N THR A 747 -52.52 -17.88 -22.76
CA THR A 747 -52.15 -16.51 -23.20
C THR A 747 -53.33 -15.53 -23.17
N ALA A 748 -52.98 -14.25 -23.12
CA ALA A 748 -53.83 -13.06 -23.12
C ALA A 748 -55.07 -13.01 -24.05
N SER A 749 -56.01 -12.15 -23.68
CA SER A 749 -56.94 -11.47 -24.59
C SER A 749 -57.11 -10.00 -24.20
N GLN A 750 -57.48 -9.15 -25.16
CA GLN A 750 -57.59 -7.68 -25.02
C GLN A 750 -59.05 -7.23 -24.89
N GLN A 751 -59.27 -6.02 -24.33
CA GLN A 751 -60.30 -4.99 -24.66
C GLN A 751 -60.63 -4.15 -23.40
N SER A 752 -61.18 -2.93 -23.44
CA SER A 752 -60.92 -1.70 -24.22
C SER A 752 -62.01 -0.66 -23.87
N ALA A 753 -61.69 0.65 -23.81
CA ALA A 753 -62.63 1.78 -23.62
C ALA A 753 -63.36 1.84 -22.24
N ALA A 754 -63.94 2.97 -21.78
CA ALA A 754 -63.61 4.40 -21.98
C ALA A 754 -64.29 5.29 -20.91
N ALA A 755 -63.83 6.54 -20.80
CA ALA A 755 -64.34 7.75 -20.10
C ALA A 755 -65.66 7.73 -19.28
N GLY A 756 -65.64 8.41 -18.13
CA GLY A 756 -66.84 8.83 -17.38
C GLY A 756 -66.52 9.74 -16.19
N THR A 757 -66.91 11.01 -16.23
CA THR A 757 -66.63 12.03 -15.19
C THR A 757 -67.92 12.64 -14.65
N THR A 758 -68.07 12.73 -13.32
CA THR A 758 -68.88 13.78 -12.66
C THR A 758 -68.55 13.93 -11.17
N THR A 759 -68.85 15.12 -10.62
CA THR A 759 -68.60 15.56 -9.24
C THR A 759 -69.88 16.00 -8.54
N SER A 760 -69.99 15.84 -7.22
CA SER A 760 -70.91 16.67 -6.40
C SER A 760 -70.53 16.70 -4.92
N THR A 761 -70.57 17.89 -4.31
CA THR A 761 -70.28 18.18 -2.89
C THR A 761 -71.53 18.68 -2.15
N THR A 762 -71.67 18.42 -0.85
CA THR A 762 -72.44 19.29 0.07
C THR A 762 -72.04 19.11 1.55
N THR A 763 -72.02 20.23 2.28
CA THR A 763 -72.01 20.41 3.76
C THR A 763 -73.37 21.06 4.16
N PRO A 764 -73.66 21.71 5.32
CA PRO A 764 -72.88 22.11 6.51
C PRO A 764 -73.62 21.97 7.88
N SER A 765 -73.15 22.70 8.92
CA SER A 765 -73.80 23.11 10.20
C SER A 765 -73.00 22.78 11.48
N SER A 766 -73.30 23.47 12.60
CA SER A 766 -72.33 24.37 13.24
C SER A 766 -72.56 24.75 14.73
N ALA A 767 -71.45 24.82 15.51
CA ALA A 767 -71.20 25.72 16.68
C ALA A 767 -72.04 25.52 18.00
N PRO A 768 -71.69 26.13 19.17
CA PRO A 768 -70.43 26.70 19.67
C PRO A 768 -70.03 26.17 21.11
N PRO A 769 -69.57 26.92 22.17
CA PRO A 769 -68.37 26.48 22.93
C PRO A 769 -68.45 26.50 24.49
N SER A 770 -67.35 26.16 25.19
CA SER A 770 -67.12 26.54 26.59
C SER A 770 -65.64 26.72 26.95
N ASN A 771 -65.33 27.65 27.85
CA ASN A 771 -64.00 27.93 28.40
C ASN A 771 -63.92 27.48 29.86
N ALA A 772 -62.81 26.86 30.28
CA ALA A 772 -62.38 26.81 31.69
C ALA A 772 -60.86 26.64 31.77
N SER A 773 -60.22 27.32 32.73
CA SER A 773 -58.76 27.31 32.90
C SER A 773 -58.37 26.69 34.24
N SER A 774 -57.35 25.84 34.23
CA SER A 774 -56.57 25.54 35.44
C SER A 774 -55.13 25.18 35.07
N ARG A 775 -54.20 25.77 35.84
CA ARG A 775 -52.77 25.46 35.83
C ARG A 775 -52.45 24.98 37.25
N PRO A 776 -51.57 23.99 37.43
CA PRO A 776 -50.50 24.24 38.38
C PRO A 776 -49.13 23.65 37.98
N ALA A 777 -48.12 24.08 38.74
CA ALA A 777 -46.85 23.40 39.02
C ALA A 777 -46.02 22.87 37.83
N SER A 778 -44.97 23.62 37.49
CA SER A 778 -43.79 23.09 36.81
C SER A 778 -42.94 22.23 37.76
N GLN A 779 -42.65 20.99 37.37
CA GLN A 779 -41.40 20.33 37.74
C GLN A 779 -40.57 20.13 36.46
N GLY A 780 -39.38 20.71 36.43
CA GLY A 780 -38.50 20.63 35.26
C GLY A 780 -37.50 19.50 35.38
N SER A 781 -37.61 18.48 34.53
CA SER A 781 -36.41 17.72 34.17
C SER A 781 -35.61 18.53 33.16
N LYS A 782 -34.33 18.75 33.45
CA LYS A 782 -33.36 19.26 32.46
C LYS A 782 -32.71 18.09 31.72
N ASP A 783 -33.53 17.25 31.08
CA ASP A 783 -33.04 16.25 30.12
C ASP A 783 -32.59 16.96 28.85
N GLY A 784 -31.36 17.49 28.91
CA GLY A 784 -30.64 18.03 27.76
C GLY A 784 -30.32 16.91 26.78
N LYS A 785 -31.30 16.56 25.93
CA LYS A 785 -31.07 15.77 24.71
C LYS A 785 -30.04 16.51 23.87
N HIS A 786 -28.78 16.10 24.00
CA HIS A 786 -27.77 16.40 23.00
C HIS A 786 -28.26 15.82 21.68
N ASP A 787 -28.39 16.70 20.70
CA ASP A 787 -28.70 16.37 19.33
C ASP A 787 -27.48 15.67 18.70
N ASN A 788 -27.43 14.35 18.87
CA ASN A 788 -26.29 13.52 18.47
C ASN A 788 -26.05 13.51 16.95
N SER A 789 -26.97 14.03 16.12
CA SER A 789 -26.78 14.18 14.66
C SER A 789 -25.51 14.96 14.27
N LYS A 790 -24.90 15.68 15.21
CA LYS A 790 -23.77 16.59 15.00
C LYS A 790 -22.39 16.01 15.36
N ASP A 791 -22.29 14.81 15.95
CA ASP A 791 -20.98 14.14 16.08
C ASP A 791 -20.66 13.35 14.80
N GLY A 792 -19.82 13.94 13.94
CA GLY A 792 -19.34 13.33 12.70
C GLY A 792 -18.49 12.05 12.86
N ARG A 793 -18.46 11.42 14.04
CA ARG A 793 -17.95 10.05 14.29
C ARG A 793 -19.04 8.98 14.28
N LEU A 794 -20.30 9.36 14.16
CA LEU A 794 -21.45 8.47 13.96
C LEU A 794 -21.68 8.21 12.45
N PRO A 795 -22.55 7.26 12.06
CA PRO A 795 -23.02 7.15 10.68
C PRO A 795 -23.60 8.49 10.19
N LEU A 796 -23.25 8.86 8.96
CA LEU A 796 -23.69 10.09 8.29
C LEU A 796 -24.83 9.82 7.29
N HIS A 797 -25.02 8.56 6.88
CA HIS A 797 -26.05 8.09 5.95
C HIS A 797 -26.30 6.58 6.11
N GLY A 798 -27.32 6.06 5.43
CA GLY A 798 -27.76 4.67 5.57
C GLY A 798 -26.72 3.60 5.22
N GLY A 799 -25.82 3.87 4.27
CA GLY A 799 -24.72 2.97 3.89
C GLY A 799 -23.60 2.86 4.92
N GLU A 800 -23.67 3.62 6.02
CA GLU A 800 -22.79 3.48 7.18
C GLU A 800 -23.49 2.88 8.42
N GLU A 801 -24.81 2.61 8.34
CA GLU A 801 -25.52 1.97 9.45
C GLU A 801 -25.09 0.51 9.59
N ASN A 802 -24.72 0.10 10.81
CA ASN A 802 -24.23 -1.25 11.11
C ASN A 802 -22.93 -1.64 10.36
N CYS A 803 -22.08 -0.65 10.02
CA CYS A 803 -20.71 -0.88 9.53
C CYS A 803 -19.96 -1.99 10.28
N GLY A 804 -19.15 -2.74 9.53
CA GLY A 804 -18.38 -3.88 10.04
C GLY A 804 -19.00 -5.21 9.67
N THR A 805 -18.89 -6.21 10.56
CA THR A 805 -19.25 -7.60 10.26
C THR A 805 -20.74 -7.83 9.98
N LYS A 806 -21.62 -6.90 10.38
CA LYS A 806 -23.08 -6.97 10.19
C LYS A 806 -23.58 -6.30 8.92
N HIS A 807 -22.75 -5.49 8.28
CA HIS A 807 -23.13 -4.70 7.12
C HIS A 807 -23.40 -5.58 5.89
N LYS A 808 -24.30 -5.18 4.97
CA LYS A 808 -24.64 -5.99 3.78
C LYS A 808 -23.42 -6.29 2.89
N ALA A 809 -22.50 -5.32 2.78
CA ALA A 809 -21.27 -5.46 2.01
C ALA A 809 -20.27 -6.48 2.60
N ALA A 810 -20.40 -6.86 3.88
CA ALA A 810 -19.56 -7.87 4.52
C ALA A 810 -19.99 -9.32 4.23
N ASP A 811 -21.18 -9.50 3.64
CA ASP A 811 -21.80 -10.77 3.35
C ASP A 811 -21.64 -11.10 1.85
N PRO A 812 -20.88 -12.16 1.47
CA PRO A 812 -20.66 -12.51 0.06
C PRO A 812 -21.94 -12.76 -0.75
N ALA A 813 -23.04 -13.15 -0.09
CA ALA A 813 -24.32 -13.37 -0.75
C ALA A 813 -25.01 -12.05 -1.14
N ARG A 814 -24.76 -10.96 -0.40
CA ARG A 814 -25.41 -9.64 -0.57
C ARG A 814 -24.50 -8.52 -1.10
N HIS A 815 -23.19 -8.62 -0.95
CA HIS A 815 -22.21 -7.64 -1.44
C HIS A 815 -22.42 -7.36 -2.94
N GLY A 816 -22.72 -6.13 -3.32
CA GLY A 816 -22.88 -5.75 -4.72
C GLY A 816 -24.04 -6.49 -5.41
N ARG A 817 -25.21 -6.53 -4.77
CA ARG A 817 -26.44 -7.18 -5.26
C ARG A 817 -27.66 -6.27 -5.33
N ASP A 818 -27.63 -5.10 -4.69
CA ASP A 818 -28.69 -4.11 -4.81
C ASP A 818 -28.58 -3.40 -6.17
N SER A 819 -29.51 -2.50 -6.47
CA SER A 819 -29.66 -1.86 -7.79
C SER A 819 -29.73 -0.33 -7.73
N ASP A 820 -29.13 0.29 -6.70
CA ASP A 820 -29.15 1.75 -6.48
C ASP A 820 -27.96 2.49 -7.12
N GLY A 821 -26.99 1.76 -7.70
CA GLY A 821 -25.77 2.34 -8.26
C GLY A 821 -24.74 2.79 -7.23
N SER A 822 -24.85 2.38 -5.96
CA SER A 822 -23.82 2.60 -4.94
C SER A 822 -22.64 1.61 -5.05
N LEU A 823 -21.53 1.85 -4.35
CA LEU A 823 -20.43 0.88 -4.22
C LEU A 823 -20.50 0.16 -2.87
N ASP A 824 -20.57 -1.17 -2.88
CA ASP A 824 -20.27 -1.98 -1.70
C ASP A 824 -18.76 -2.12 -1.54
N VAL A 825 -18.26 -1.81 -0.34
CA VAL A 825 -16.85 -1.88 0.02
C VAL A 825 -16.71 -2.82 1.22
N CYS A 826 -15.78 -3.77 1.16
CA CYS A 826 -15.48 -4.67 2.26
C CYS A 826 -13.99 -4.94 2.42
N ILE A 827 -13.47 -4.78 3.64
CA ILE A 827 -12.12 -5.19 4.01
C ILE A 827 -12.21 -6.61 4.60
N TRP A 828 -11.43 -7.54 4.05
CA TRP A 828 -11.37 -8.95 4.41
C TRP A 828 -10.14 -9.22 5.27
N VAL A 829 -10.35 -9.19 6.59
CA VAL A 829 -9.30 -9.26 7.61
C VAL A 829 -9.00 -10.69 8.00
N GLU A 830 -7.73 -11.07 8.03
CA GLU A 830 -7.23 -12.37 8.49
C GLU A 830 -7.71 -12.72 9.90
N ILE A 831 -8.17 -13.96 10.07
CA ILE A 831 -8.67 -14.52 11.33
C ILE A 831 -7.53 -15.09 12.20
N ASP A 832 -6.57 -15.78 11.56
CA ASP A 832 -5.44 -16.43 12.24
C ASP A 832 -4.22 -16.42 11.31
N GLN A 833 -3.12 -15.81 11.75
CA GLN A 833 -1.85 -15.74 11.01
C GLN A 833 -1.13 -17.09 10.85
N HIS A 834 -1.61 -18.13 11.54
CA HIS A 834 -1.11 -19.50 11.47
C HIS A 834 -2.00 -20.42 10.63
N ASP A 835 -3.09 -19.91 10.03
CA ASP A 835 -3.93 -20.67 9.10
C ASP A 835 -3.39 -20.59 7.66
N PRO A 836 -2.79 -21.66 7.11
CA PRO A 836 -2.30 -21.65 5.72
C PRO A 836 -3.42 -21.53 4.68
N ALA A 837 -4.70 -21.73 5.05
CA ALA A 837 -5.84 -21.47 4.17
C ALA A 837 -6.24 -19.98 4.09
N GLY A 838 -5.61 -19.13 4.92
CA GLY A 838 -5.71 -17.67 4.89
C GLY A 838 -7.11 -17.12 5.16
N ARG A 839 -7.93 -17.78 6.00
CA ARG A 839 -9.34 -17.42 6.17
C ARG A 839 -9.52 -15.98 6.69
N THR A 840 -10.47 -15.26 6.10
CA THR A 840 -10.77 -13.86 6.44
C THR A 840 -12.21 -13.64 6.93
N GLN A 841 -12.40 -12.60 7.74
CA GLN A 841 -13.68 -12.03 8.14
C GLN A 841 -13.90 -10.70 7.42
N GLY A 842 -15.06 -10.53 6.79
CA GLY A 842 -15.44 -9.30 6.10
C GLY A 842 -15.93 -8.21 7.05
N TYR A 843 -15.53 -6.96 6.80
CA TYR A 843 -16.01 -5.74 7.46
C TYR A 843 -16.45 -4.75 6.38
N GLY A 844 -17.74 -4.36 6.36
CA GLY A 844 -18.33 -3.69 5.20
C GLY A 844 -18.92 -2.31 5.48
N LEU A 845 -19.06 -1.53 4.40
CA LEU A 845 -19.92 -0.35 4.25
C LEU A 845 -20.44 -0.24 2.81
N THR A 846 -21.39 0.66 2.55
CA THR A 846 -21.79 1.10 1.21
C THR A 846 -21.45 2.57 1.01
N VAL A 847 -20.93 2.95 -0.15
CA VAL A 847 -20.64 4.33 -0.55
C VAL A 847 -21.69 4.76 -1.58
N PRO A 848 -22.61 5.68 -1.25
CA PRO A 848 -23.70 6.07 -2.15
C PRO A 848 -23.16 6.82 -3.38
N ALA A 849 -23.86 6.72 -4.50
CA ALA A 849 -23.62 7.59 -5.65
C ALA A 849 -23.79 9.08 -5.26
N LEU A 850 -23.29 9.99 -6.10
CA LEU A 850 -23.49 11.42 -5.94
C LEU A 850 -24.60 11.91 -6.89
N ALA A 851 -25.56 12.65 -6.34
CA ALA A 851 -26.66 13.30 -7.04
C ALA A 851 -26.60 14.82 -6.79
N TYR A 852 -25.56 15.46 -7.33
CA TYR A 852 -25.28 16.88 -7.11
C TYR A 852 -25.79 17.75 -8.26
N ASN A 853 -26.72 18.66 -7.94
CA ASN A 853 -27.29 19.64 -8.87
C ASN A 853 -26.98 21.09 -8.48
N GLY A 854 -25.97 21.31 -7.61
CA GLY A 854 -25.62 22.63 -7.10
C GLY A 854 -24.64 23.39 -8.02
N PRO A 855 -24.34 24.67 -7.71
CA PRO A 855 -23.34 25.43 -8.44
C PRO A 855 -21.95 24.87 -8.17
N ARG A 856 -21.14 24.69 -9.22
CA ARG A 856 -19.73 24.28 -9.10
C ARG A 856 -19.00 25.18 -8.08
N PRO A 857 -18.28 24.62 -7.09
CA PRO A 857 -17.58 25.41 -6.08
C PRO A 857 -16.46 26.25 -6.70
N PRO A 858 -16.04 27.35 -6.04
CA PRO A 858 -14.90 28.16 -6.48
C PRO A 858 -13.67 27.27 -6.73
N SER A 859 -13.09 27.37 -7.91
CA SER A 859 -12.06 26.43 -8.34
C SER A 859 -10.68 26.76 -7.76
N VAL A 860 -10.06 25.77 -7.13
CA VAL A 860 -8.71 25.88 -6.56
C VAL A 860 -7.68 25.54 -7.65
N ASP A 861 -7.72 26.26 -8.77
CA ASP A 861 -7.07 25.82 -10.02
C ASP A 861 -5.53 25.82 -9.98
N LEU A 862 -4.88 26.56 -9.07
CA LEU A 862 -3.43 26.60 -8.92
C LEU A 862 -3.00 26.04 -7.57
N LEU A 863 -1.98 25.17 -7.56
CA LEU A 863 -1.30 24.75 -6.33
C LEU A 863 -0.67 25.99 -5.67
N PRO A 864 -1.01 26.33 -4.41
CA PRO A 864 -0.57 27.58 -3.80
C PRO A 864 0.96 27.60 -3.64
N PRO A 865 1.65 28.68 -4.07
CA PRO A 865 3.10 28.72 -4.10
C PRO A 865 3.71 28.54 -2.71
N ARG A 866 4.85 27.86 -2.67
CA ARG A 866 5.58 27.63 -1.43
C ARG A 866 6.17 28.95 -0.96
N SER A 867 5.71 29.40 0.20
CA SER A 867 6.33 30.47 0.98
C SER A 867 7.82 30.19 1.12
N ARG A 868 8.67 30.96 0.43
CA ARG A 868 10.12 30.84 0.53
C ARG A 868 10.49 30.95 2.01
N GLY A 869 11.11 29.90 2.56
CA GLY A 869 11.78 29.99 3.85
C GLY A 869 12.80 31.12 3.78
N SER A 870 12.97 31.87 4.88
CA SER A 870 13.81 33.07 4.91
C SER A 870 15.29 32.72 4.77
N SER A 871 15.75 32.54 3.52
CA SER A 871 17.15 32.67 3.16
C SER A 871 17.59 34.09 3.52
N ALA A 872 18.40 34.23 4.57
CA ALA A 872 18.85 35.51 5.09
C ALA A 872 19.83 36.19 4.11
N ALA A 873 19.29 36.81 3.06
CA ALA A 873 20.05 37.68 2.18
C ALA A 873 20.42 38.95 2.97
N GLY A 874 21.67 39.01 3.43
CA GLY A 874 22.26 40.18 4.07
C GLY A 874 22.46 41.33 3.10
N GLY A 875 21.37 41.94 2.62
CA GLY A 875 21.39 43.18 1.84
C GLY A 875 21.70 44.37 2.75
N GLY A 876 22.85 45.01 2.54
CA GLY A 876 23.25 46.17 3.33
C GLY A 876 22.29 47.35 3.18
N GLY A 877 21.97 48.01 4.30
CA GLY A 877 21.04 49.15 4.34
C GLY A 877 21.64 50.42 3.72
N GLY A 878 21.49 50.59 2.40
CA GLY A 878 21.67 51.88 1.74
C GLY A 878 20.44 52.78 1.99
N GLY A 879 20.62 53.89 2.68
CA GLY A 879 19.54 54.81 3.02
C GLY A 879 19.06 55.67 1.84
N GLY A 880 17.75 55.77 1.64
CA GLY A 880 17.13 56.67 0.68
C GLY A 880 15.66 56.92 1.03
N GLY A 881 15.33 58.12 1.50
CA GLY A 881 13.95 58.53 1.78
C GLY A 881 13.31 59.22 0.58
N GLY A 882 12.03 58.94 0.30
CA GLY A 882 11.30 59.51 -0.83
C GLY A 882 9.79 59.39 -0.65
N SER A 883 9.12 60.54 -0.63
CA SER A 883 7.69 60.74 -0.42
C SER A 883 6.72 59.95 -1.33
N ARG A 884 5.60 59.53 -0.72
CA ARG A 884 4.23 59.42 -1.28
C ARG A 884 4.02 59.80 -2.76
N ALA A 885 3.40 58.89 -3.49
CA ALA A 885 2.16 59.13 -4.23
C ALA A 885 1.25 57.90 -4.04
#